data_AF-A0A2G6HJL0-F1
#
_entry.id   AF-A0A2G6HJL0-F1
#
_cell.length_a   1.000
_cell.length_b   1.000
_cell.length_c   1.000
_cell.angle_alpha   90.00
_cell.angle_beta   90.00
_cell.angle_gamma   90.00
#
_symmetry.space_group_name_H-M   'P 1'
#
loop_
_entity.id
_entity.type
_entity.pdbx_description
1 polymer ?
#
loop_
_entity_poly.entity_id
_entity_poly.type
_entity_poly.pdbx_seq_one_letter_code
_entity_poly.pdbx_strand_id
1 'polypeptide(L)'
;MKKLTSIILAVSSISVLVLAMVLTPYQPTVRAASEQCVPAGTNLSNYEAVATPFPSGGYALDGQSLNTNIPGVTIDHSTTGDAPRLFHAYSDIVAHTAFQSVSGASADPSFSATTTFVYAFNQPITNLEVDVRDLDSIAVSRYERVKIEAFYDGTPVTDKQVTLGASVVALPGDFYENQTTNESETSPNGSVIQKFHPLVNEVRVTVNSNWDSSNVVYFSGGCLAGDADEDGVPDQVDLDDDNDGILDAVECDSSWMTWSVSDPTPGGIGTAGDATIIGNLGGMTANVTNNSNYRDPVATTATSTHANYPGSAGLNNNGANMVGNRIMSLVDSAAGVTYTFSFTNPTTTDLYLHFTGFDKNVTFSSNVTIETLANGTGAGTNTFIIDPPGAPNRGGLSAVVPAGATAFSFTLPNAAGDNYFVGISGPCKDTDSDGTPDILDLDSDNDGCFDAIEGAGNFTPANLQNATGVTTGTGSPAPGNQNLGNAVDADGIPNPASPTGQDVGTSTDNTQKDADCCSLSTNDDSGSGTVGTAFTIPNVLTNDTVNGSTPTIGTGLEQVTISQSGTWDAGITLDPATGEVNVADSVSAGSYSVEYQVCVNGTVPSLCTTETVEITVADAPIVANTDSGSISTTGGEAIPNVLDNDTLNGNPATTANVTLTQVSTSNPGVTLDPATGAVNVAAGTPAGAYTVEYQICETANPTNCTTSTATVTVTTNPIVANTDSGSIASTGGEAIANVLANDTLNGNPATLADVTLSQVSTTDPGVTLDPATGAVNVAAGTAPGTYVVSYEICEAANPTNCETTTATVEVTGSPNVFDPPSARKTVSGGAPEMEWKMVWINDGNATALNTQVLDPIPANTTYVAGSVVCDARGASTTDVCTYDANENRIRWEGNIAPDPGGTDENNSANEVVITFKTTVPPEVNSVENQAMAYYDQDGDGDFQNDKDAGLTAVLSDNANATDSAIHPTVWSRGSPQSPSLLETGVASLKMLLFSGAALGLIGVSVRLRKLSRPENLGR
;
A
#
# COMPACT_ATOMS: atom_id res chain seq x y z
N MET A 1 -37.38 23.20 14.24
CA MET A 1 -38.09 24.29 13.51
C MET A 1 -37.95 24.06 12.01
N LYS A 2 -38.72 24.80 11.21
CA LYS A 2 -38.78 24.96 9.72
C LYS A 2 -37.71 24.33 8.80
N LYS A 3 -38.18 24.01 7.57
CA LYS A 3 -37.41 23.68 6.34
C LYS A 3 -36.49 24.83 5.85
N LEU A 4 -35.76 24.55 4.75
CA LEU A 4 -34.79 25.36 3.98
C LEU A 4 -33.37 25.35 4.61
N THR A 5 -32.25 25.26 3.85
CA THR A 5 -32.04 25.28 2.37
C THR A 5 -30.80 24.44 1.97
N SER A 6 -30.47 24.43 0.66
CA SER A 6 -29.14 24.19 0.04
C SER A 6 -28.84 22.82 -0.56
N ILE A 7 -29.18 22.67 -1.84
CA ILE A 7 -28.36 21.97 -2.86
C ILE A 7 -28.29 22.92 -4.07
N ILE A 8 -27.08 23.33 -4.47
CA ILE A 8 -26.82 24.07 -5.72
C ILE A 8 -25.40 23.72 -6.19
N LEU A 9 -25.27 23.07 -7.34
CA LEU A 9 -24.40 23.48 -8.46
C LEU A 9 -24.72 22.63 -9.72
N ALA A 10 -24.14 23.01 -10.86
CA ALA A 10 -24.01 22.21 -12.08
C ALA A 10 -25.31 21.70 -12.77
N VAL A 11 -26.15 22.63 -13.25
CA VAL A 11 -26.87 22.44 -14.53
C VAL A 11 -26.84 23.76 -15.31
N SER A 12 -26.18 23.78 -16.47
CA SER A 12 -26.16 24.98 -17.34
C SER A 12 -25.89 24.63 -18.81
N SER A 13 -26.93 24.17 -19.52
CA SER A 13 -27.26 24.61 -20.89
C SER A 13 -28.59 23.97 -21.32
N ILE A 14 -29.60 24.80 -21.62
CA ILE A 14 -30.82 24.38 -22.28
C ILE A 14 -30.92 25.18 -23.58
N SER A 15 -30.83 24.49 -24.71
CA SER A 15 -31.25 24.99 -26.02
C SER A 15 -32.28 24.04 -26.59
N VAL A 16 -33.43 24.62 -26.96
CA VAL A 16 -34.63 23.93 -27.42
C VAL A 16 -34.36 23.11 -28.69
N LEU A 17 -34.87 21.87 -28.73
CA LEU A 17 -35.25 21.24 -30.00
C LEU A 17 -36.72 20.79 -29.92
N VAL A 18 -37.44 20.96 -31.03
CA VAL A 18 -38.89 20.74 -31.12
C VAL A 18 -39.19 19.33 -31.64
N LEU A 19 -40.17 18.66 -31.04
CA LEU A 19 -40.68 17.37 -31.51
C LEU A 19 -41.35 17.53 -32.89
N ALA A 20 -40.58 17.33 -33.96
CA ALA A 20 -41.07 17.23 -35.33
C ALA A 20 -40.89 15.78 -35.81
N MET A 21 -41.95 14.97 -35.68
CA MET A 21 -42.02 13.66 -36.33
C MET A 21 -42.17 13.87 -37.85
N VAL A 22 -41.04 13.98 -38.54
CA VAL A 22 -40.98 13.87 -40.00
C VAL A 22 -40.82 12.39 -40.34
N LEU A 23 -41.76 11.86 -41.12
CA LEU A 23 -41.57 10.59 -41.80
C LEU A 23 -40.60 10.84 -42.97
N THR A 24 -39.30 10.72 -42.72
CA THR A 24 -38.33 10.52 -43.79
C THR A 24 -38.59 9.16 -44.43
N PRO A 25 -38.66 9.06 -45.76
CA PRO A 25 -38.57 7.76 -46.40
C PRO A 25 -37.18 7.17 -46.16
N TYR A 26 -37.08 5.84 -46.22
CA TYR A 26 -35.82 5.12 -46.27
C TYR A 26 -34.96 5.72 -47.41
N GLN A 27 -33.73 6.12 -47.08
CA GLN A 27 -32.71 6.48 -48.05
C GLN A 27 -31.60 5.44 -47.91
N PRO A 28 -31.19 4.77 -48.99
CA PRO A 28 -29.90 4.09 -48.97
C PRO A 28 -28.81 5.16 -48.84
N THR A 29 -28.03 5.06 -47.78
CA THR A 29 -26.58 5.25 -47.84
C THR A 29 -25.98 4.11 -48.69
N VAL A 30 -24.80 4.25 -49.30
CA VAL A 30 -23.88 5.40 -49.37
C VAL A 30 -24.15 6.25 -50.64
N ARG A 31 -23.54 7.44 -50.73
CA ARG A 31 -23.51 8.24 -51.96
C ARG A 31 -22.17 8.07 -52.67
N ALA A 32 -22.07 7.08 -53.56
CA ALA A 32 -21.20 7.23 -54.73
C ALA A 32 -21.51 8.57 -55.42
N ALA A 33 -20.50 9.27 -55.95
CA ALA A 33 -20.63 10.63 -56.49
C ALA A 33 -21.77 10.73 -57.51
N SER A 34 -22.91 11.29 -57.08
CA SER A 34 -24.22 10.81 -57.57
C SER A 34 -24.38 10.92 -59.08
N GLU A 35 -24.27 9.79 -59.78
CA GLU A 35 -24.01 9.66 -61.22
C GLU A 35 -24.84 10.66 -62.05
N GLN A 36 -24.19 11.71 -62.56
CA GLN A 36 -24.90 12.86 -63.14
C GLN A 36 -25.25 12.57 -64.61
N CYS A 37 -26.23 11.69 -64.80
CA CYS A 37 -26.69 11.23 -66.10
C CYS A 37 -27.66 12.19 -66.82
N VAL A 38 -27.34 12.48 -68.08
CA VAL A 38 -28.30 12.87 -69.11
C VAL A 38 -28.81 11.59 -69.79
N PRO A 39 -30.14 11.30 -69.81
CA PRO A 39 -30.64 10.06 -70.42
C PRO A 39 -30.40 9.99 -71.93
N ALA A 40 -30.01 8.83 -72.45
CA ALA A 40 -29.79 8.63 -73.89
C ALA A 40 -30.96 9.11 -74.76
N GLY A 41 -30.65 9.80 -75.85
CA GLY A 41 -31.58 10.53 -76.72
C GLY A 41 -31.81 11.99 -76.29
N THR A 42 -31.56 12.32 -75.02
CA THR A 42 -31.62 13.70 -74.49
C THR A 42 -30.33 14.45 -74.83
N ASN A 43 -30.44 15.69 -75.27
CA ASN A 43 -29.30 16.52 -75.67
C ASN A 43 -28.34 16.76 -74.49
N LEU A 44 -27.06 16.44 -74.68
CA LEU A 44 -26.00 16.70 -73.71
C LEU A 44 -25.56 18.17 -73.69
N SER A 45 -25.63 18.88 -74.82
CA SER A 45 -24.94 20.17 -75.01
C SER A 45 -25.87 21.38 -74.95
N ASN A 46 -25.57 22.34 -74.06
CA ASN A 46 -26.41 23.54 -73.85
C ASN A 46 -26.03 24.71 -74.79
N TYR A 47 -26.23 24.50 -76.10
CA TYR A 47 -25.91 25.49 -77.13
C TYR A 47 -26.82 26.76 -77.11
N GLU A 48 -27.94 26.77 -76.38
CA GLU A 48 -28.89 27.91 -76.38
C GLU A 48 -28.30 29.20 -75.74
N ALA A 49 -27.26 29.09 -74.90
CA ALA A 49 -26.74 30.19 -74.10
C ALA A 49 -25.96 31.29 -74.86
N VAL A 50 -25.51 31.04 -76.09
CA VAL A 50 -24.49 31.88 -76.80
C VAL A 50 -25.12 32.89 -77.79
N ALA A 51 -26.44 33.00 -77.83
CA ALA A 51 -27.16 33.67 -78.92
C ALA A 51 -27.05 35.22 -78.95
N THR A 52 -26.04 35.76 -79.66
CA THR A 52 -26.08 37.15 -80.19
C THR A 52 -25.69 37.19 -81.68
N PRO A 53 -26.41 37.91 -82.56
CA PRO A 53 -26.38 37.57 -83.99
C PRO A 53 -25.18 38.13 -84.76
N PHE A 54 -24.41 37.24 -85.40
CA PHE A 54 -23.53 37.63 -86.51
C PHE A 54 -24.35 37.89 -87.79
N PRO A 55 -24.02 38.91 -88.61
CA PRO A 55 -24.83 39.33 -89.77
C PRO A 55 -24.87 38.35 -90.95
N SER A 56 -24.27 37.16 -90.81
CA SER A 56 -24.28 36.07 -91.79
C SER A 56 -24.84 34.75 -91.26
N GLY A 57 -25.41 34.72 -90.04
CA GLY A 57 -26.31 33.63 -89.60
C GLY A 57 -25.70 32.43 -88.87
N GLY A 58 -24.51 32.53 -88.26
CA GLY A 58 -23.96 31.45 -87.44
C GLY A 58 -22.79 31.84 -86.54
N TYR A 59 -22.31 30.87 -85.75
CA TYR A 59 -21.39 31.05 -84.62
C TYR A 59 -20.12 30.21 -84.75
N ALA A 60 -18.95 30.85 -84.78
CA ALA A 60 -17.67 30.14 -84.73
C ALA A 60 -17.39 29.64 -83.31
N LEU A 61 -17.28 28.32 -83.14
CA LEU A 61 -17.02 27.66 -81.85
C LEU A 61 -15.57 27.20 -81.67
N ASP A 62 -14.70 27.45 -82.66
CA ASP A 62 -13.28 27.09 -82.60
C ASP A 62 -12.58 27.84 -81.45
N GLY A 63 -12.02 27.08 -80.50
CA GLY A 63 -11.45 27.62 -79.27
C GLY A 63 -12.50 28.15 -78.27
N GLN A 64 -13.71 27.59 -78.24
CA GLN A 64 -14.76 27.91 -77.25
C GLN A 64 -15.09 26.71 -76.35
N SER A 65 -15.23 26.99 -75.05
CA SER A 65 -15.77 26.09 -74.03
C SER A 65 -17.29 26.27 -73.93
N LEU A 66 -18.07 25.19 -73.90
CA LEU A 66 -19.53 25.24 -73.76
C LEU A 66 -20.02 24.33 -72.64
N ASN A 67 -20.95 24.81 -71.81
CA ASN A 67 -21.57 24.00 -70.76
C ASN A 67 -22.42 22.87 -71.35
N THR A 68 -22.38 21.70 -70.71
CA THR A 68 -23.34 20.62 -70.95
C THR A 68 -24.58 20.78 -70.05
N ASN A 69 -25.50 19.82 -70.15
CA ASN A 69 -26.60 19.63 -69.21
C ASN A 69 -26.22 18.76 -68.01
N ILE A 70 -24.96 18.27 -67.94
CA ILE A 70 -24.34 17.72 -66.73
C ILE A 70 -23.67 18.88 -65.98
N PRO A 71 -24.10 19.21 -64.75
CA PRO A 71 -23.44 20.24 -63.93
C PRO A 71 -21.92 20.02 -63.80
N GLY A 72 -21.13 21.07 -64.00
CA GLY A 72 -19.66 21.01 -63.95
C GLY A 72 -18.98 20.65 -65.27
N VAL A 73 -19.62 19.85 -66.12
CA VAL A 73 -19.02 19.36 -67.38
C VAL A 73 -19.20 20.35 -68.53
N THR A 74 -18.11 20.63 -69.23
CA THR A 74 -17.98 21.53 -70.38
C THR A 74 -17.26 20.86 -71.55
N ILE A 75 -17.66 21.20 -72.78
CA ILE A 75 -17.04 20.73 -74.02
C ILE A 75 -16.22 21.86 -74.66
N ASP A 76 -14.91 21.66 -74.72
CA ASP A 76 -13.96 22.47 -75.48
C ASP A 76 -13.93 22.04 -76.95
N HIS A 77 -14.12 23.01 -77.85
CA HIS A 77 -14.23 22.78 -79.29
C HIS A 77 -12.98 23.26 -80.03
N SER A 78 -12.41 22.43 -80.92
CA SER A 78 -11.33 22.86 -81.84
C SER A 78 -11.35 22.14 -83.19
N THR A 79 -10.64 22.67 -84.18
CA THR A 79 -10.55 22.09 -85.53
C THR A 79 -9.14 21.92 -86.06
N THR A 80 -8.93 20.86 -86.83
CA THR A 80 -7.70 20.61 -87.60
C THR A 80 -8.03 20.08 -89.01
N GLY A 81 -7.13 20.25 -89.98
CA GLY A 81 -7.30 19.72 -91.34
C GLY A 81 -6.98 20.69 -92.47
N ASP A 82 -7.32 20.29 -93.69
CA ASP A 82 -6.94 20.98 -94.94
C ASP A 82 -7.80 22.22 -95.25
N ALA A 83 -9.04 22.26 -94.74
CA ALA A 83 -10.00 23.33 -95.04
C ALA A 83 -10.87 23.70 -93.81
N PRO A 84 -10.30 24.33 -92.77
CA PRO A 84 -11.08 24.82 -91.64
C PRO A 84 -12.00 25.97 -92.10
N ARG A 85 -13.31 25.71 -92.12
CA ARG A 85 -14.35 26.71 -92.35
C ARG A 85 -15.55 26.49 -91.44
N LEU A 86 -15.79 27.50 -90.60
CA LEU A 86 -17.06 27.83 -89.96
C LEU A 86 -17.83 26.64 -89.34
N PHE A 87 -17.64 26.44 -88.04
CA PHE A 87 -18.75 25.97 -87.21
C PHE A 87 -19.97 26.89 -87.40
N HIS A 88 -21.19 26.34 -87.41
CA HIS A 88 -22.43 27.09 -87.24
C HIS A 88 -23.39 26.30 -86.33
N ALA A 89 -23.80 26.86 -85.20
CA ALA A 89 -24.91 26.29 -84.42
C ALA A 89 -26.27 26.69 -85.04
N TYR A 90 -27.13 25.69 -85.25
CA TYR A 90 -28.54 25.84 -85.64
C TYR A 90 -29.46 25.34 -84.51
N SER A 91 -30.62 25.98 -84.34
CA SER A 91 -31.68 25.49 -83.45
C SER A 91 -32.92 25.12 -84.26
N ASP A 92 -33.44 23.91 -84.06
CA ASP A 92 -34.71 23.52 -84.65
C ASP A 92 -35.86 24.21 -83.91
N ILE A 93 -36.54 25.11 -84.62
CA ILE A 93 -37.71 25.88 -84.17
C ILE A 93 -38.92 24.99 -83.82
N VAL A 94 -38.93 23.71 -84.23
CA VAL A 94 -40.05 22.78 -84.02
C VAL A 94 -39.82 21.84 -82.82
N ALA A 95 -38.57 21.54 -82.45
CA ALA A 95 -38.24 20.45 -81.51
C ALA A 95 -37.41 20.83 -80.28
N HIS A 96 -36.75 22.00 -80.22
CA HIS A 96 -35.80 22.37 -79.16
C HIS A 96 -34.60 21.40 -78.98
N THR A 97 -34.26 20.62 -80.01
CA THR A 97 -32.94 20.00 -80.13
C THR A 97 -31.98 20.98 -80.79
N ALA A 98 -30.84 21.24 -80.16
CA ALA A 98 -29.81 22.12 -80.69
C ALA A 98 -28.75 21.31 -81.44
N PHE A 99 -28.37 21.80 -82.62
CA PHE A 99 -27.60 21.05 -83.60
C PHE A 99 -26.38 21.86 -84.04
N GLN A 100 -25.21 21.21 -84.12
CA GLN A 100 -24.00 21.84 -84.62
C GLN A 100 -23.78 21.45 -86.08
N SER A 101 -23.97 22.40 -87.00
CA SER A 101 -23.58 22.23 -88.40
C SER A 101 -22.07 22.41 -88.53
N VAL A 102 -21.42 21.44 -89.17
CA VAL A 102 -19.97 21.34 -89.37
C VAL A 102 -19.67 21.21 -90.86
N SER A 103 -18.97 22.21 -91.43
CA SER A 103 -18.69 22.24 -92.88
C SER A 103 -17.24 21.86 -93.18
N GLY A 104 -17.05 20.74 -93.89
CA GLY A 104 -15.83 20.45 -94.65
C GLY A 104 -16.08 20.81 -96.12
N ALA A 105 -15.20 21.58 -96.76
CA ALA A 105 -15.33 21.90 -98.18
C ALA A 105 -14.00 22.22 -98.85
N SER A 106 -13.68 21.52 -99.93
CA SER A 106 -12.62 21.93 -100.86
C SER A 106 -13.16 22.99 -101.84
N ALA A 107 -12.34 23.98 -102.18
CA ALA A 107 -12.69 24.97 -103.21
C ALA A 107 -12.55 24.42 -104.66
N ASP A 108 -12.13 23.16 -104.81
CA ASP A 108 -11.98 22.44 -106.07
C ASP A 108 -12.58 21.02 -105.90
N PRO A 109 -13.68 20.69 -106.58
CA PRO A 109 -14.36 19.41 -106.39
C PRO A 109 -13.60 18.19 -106.93
N SER A 110 -12.42 18.40 -107.55
CA SER A 110 -11.50 17.31 -107.90
C SER A 110 -10.58 16.87 -106.75
N PHE A 111 -10.60 17.56 -105.61
CA PHE A 111 -9.90 17.21 -104.39
C PHE A 111 -10.88 17.05 -103.22
N SER A 112 -10.62 16.08 -102.33
CA SER A 112 -11.30 16.01 -101.03
C SER A 112 -10.60 16.92 -100.02
N ALA A 113 -11.36 17.70 -99.25
CA ALA A 113 -10.88 18.25 -97.99
C ALA A 113 -11.14 17.25 -96.86
N THR A 114 -10.24 17.20 -95.87
CA THR A 114 -10.48 16.52 -94.61
C THR A 114 -10.42 17.55 -93.49
N THR A 115 -11.46 17.58 -92.64
CA THR A 115 -11.53 18.45 -91.46
C THR A 115 -11.97 17.60 -90.26
N THR A 116 -11.18 17.62 -89.19
CA THR A 116 -11.48 16.95 -87.93
C THR A 116 -11.91 17.98 -86.90
N PHE A 117 -13.12 17.81 -86.40
CA PHE A 117 -13.72 18.54 -85.30
C PHE A 117 -13.44 17.75 -84.02
N VAL A 118 -12.83 18.41 -83.03
CA VAL A 118 -12.41 17.82 -81.75
C VAL A 118 -13.26 18.42 -80.63
N TYR A 119 -13.78 17.55 -79.78
CA TYR A 119 -14.66 17.85 -78.66
C TYR A 119 -14.03 17.24 -77.41
N ALA A 120 -13.31 18.05 -76.63
CA ALA A 120 -12.68 17.62 -75.38
C ALA A 120 -13.61 17.94 -74.21
N PHE A 121 -13.79 17.00 -73.30
CA PHE A 121 -14.57 17.16 -72.07
C PHE A 121 -13.61 17.46 -70.92
N ASN A 122 -13.95 18.41 -70.06
CA ASN A 122 -13.11 18.77 -68.89
C ASN A 122 -13.12 17.72 -67.76
N GLN A 123 -14.07 16.78 -67.80
CA GLN A 123 -14.17 15.59 -66.95
C GLN A 123 -14.60 14.42 -67.85
N PRO A 124 -14.19 13.17 -67.55
CA PRO A 124 -14.59 12.02 -68.36
C PRO A 124 -16.08 11.72 -68.20
N ILE A 125 -16.69 11.20 -69.26
CA ILE A 125 -18.10 10.79 -69.28
C ILE A 125 -18.27 9.37 -69.84
N THR A 126 -19.21 8.63 -69.27
CA THR A 126 -19.63 7.30 -69.73
C THR A 126 -20.93 7.41 -70.53
N ASN A 127 -21.37 6.34 -71.19
CA ASN A 127 -22.70 6.25 -71.84
C ASN A 127 -23.01 7.37 -72.86
N LEU A 128 -21.99 7.88 -73.55
CA LEU A 128 -22.08 8.97 -74.54
C LEU A 128 -22.60 8.48 -75.90
N GLU A 129 -23.56 9.20 -76.48
CA GLU A 129 -24.03 9.02 -77.86
C GLU A 129 -23.64 10.20 -78.75
N VAL A 130 -23.07 9.89 -79.91
CA VAL A 130 -22.69 10.85 -80.96
C VAL A 130 -23.45 10.49 -82.23
N ASP A 131 -24.38 11.35 -82.64
CA ASP A 131 -25.22 11.20 -83.84
C ASP A 131 -24.81 12.26 -84.87
N VAL A 132 -24.38 11.81 -86.06
CA VAL A 132 -24.06 12.67 -87.20
C VAL A 132 -25.09 12.46 -88.29
N ARG A 133 -25.73 13.54 -88.75
CA ARG A 133 -26.81 13.56 -89.75
C ARG A 133 -26.47 14.46 -90.95
N ASP A 134 -27.35 14.41 -91.95
CA ASP A 134 -27.25 15.13 -93.22
C ASP A 134 -26.09 14.70 -94.13
N LEU A 135 -25.60 13.45 -93.97
CA LEU A 135 -24.62 12.85 -94.88
C LEU A 135 -25.22 12.74 -96.29
N ASP A 136 -24.67 13.46 -97.27
CA ASP A 136 -25.20 13.48 -98.63
C ASP A 136 -24.23 12.87 -99.68
N SER A 137 -24.78 12.26 -100.74
CA SER A 137 -23.98 11.71 -101.85
C SER A 137 -24.69 11.82 -103.19
N ILE A 138 -24.05 12.47 -104.17
CA ILE A 138 -24.61 12.71 -105.50
C ILE A 138 -23.67 12.12 -106.56
N ALA A 139 -23.70 10.79 -106.61
CA ALA A 139 -22.88 9.90 -107.44
C ALA A 139 -21.37 10.00 -107.15
N VAL A 140 -20.58 9.13 -107.79
CA VAL A 140 -19.11 8.94 -107.63
C VAL A 140 -18.22 10.16 -107.92
N SER A 141 -18.79 11.36 -107.98
CA SER A 141 -18.09 12.65 -108.10
C SER A 141 -18.42 13.66 -106.99
N ARG A 142 -19.38 13.39 -106.09
CA ARG A 142 -19.70 14.23 -104.93
C ARG A 142 -20.18 13.36 -103.78
N TYR A 143 -19.46 13.38 -102.67
CA TYR A 143 -19.79 12.61 -101.49
C TYR A 143 -19.43 13.37 -100.22
N GLU A 144 -20.06 12.95 -99.13
CA GLU A 144 -19.69 13.27 -97.77
C GLU A 144 -19.43 11.97 -97.01
N ARG A 145 -18.34 11.97 -96.24
CA ARG A 145 -17.97 10.85 -95.37
C ARG A 145 -17.69 11.36 -93.98
N VAL A 146 -18.24 10.71 -92.97
CA VAL A 146 -17.85 10.94 -91.57
C VAL A 146 -17.13 9.73 -91.01
N LYS A 147 -16.13 9.97 -90.17
CA LYS A 147 -15.56 9.00 -89.23
C LYS A 147 -15.71 9.57 -87.82
N ILE A 148 -16.19 8.76 -86.88
CA ILE A 148 -16.33 9.14 -85.47
C ILE A 148 -15.40 8.25 -84.64
N GLU A 149 -14.58 8.88 -83.82
CA GLU A 149 -13.63 8.26 -82.89
C GLU A 149 -13.81 8.90 -81.52
N ALA A 150 -13.70 8.11 -80.45
CA ALA A 150 -13.66 8.60 -79.08
C ALA A 150 -12.35 8.13 -78.42
N PHE A 151 -11.90 8.85 -77.41
CA PHE A 151 -10.65 8.62 -76.70
C PHE A 151 -10.85 8.82 -75.19
N TYR A 152 -10.08 8.06 -74.41
CA TYR A 152 -9.85 8.27 -72.97
C TYR A 152 -8.34 8.26 -72.73
N ASP A 153 -7.83 9.25 -72.00
CA ASP A 153 -6.40 9.64 -71.92
C ASP A 153 -5.60 9.39 -73.22
N GLY A 154 -6.12 9.89 -74.35
CA GLY A 154 -5.48 9.74 -75.67
C GLY A 154 -5.50 8.32 -76.28
N THR A 155 -5.92 7.30 -75.54
CA THR A 155 -6.14 5.94 -76.02
C THR A 155 -7.48 5.83 -76.76
N PRO A 156 -7.56 5.22 -77.96
CA PRO A 156 -8.82 5.12 -78.69
C PRO A 156 -9.82 4.17 -78.02
N VAL A 157 -11.04 4.65 -77.75
CA VAL A 157 -12.15 3.82 -77.26
C VAL A 157 -12.66 2.98 -78.42
N THR A 158 -12.34 1.68 -78.37
CA THR A 158 -12.68 0.72 -79.43
C THR A 158 -14.04 0.06 -79.23
N ASP A 159 -14.54 -0.02 -77.99
CA ASP A 159 -15.88 -0.52 -77.69
C ASP A 159 -16.94 0.55 -77.97
N LYS A 160 -17.81 0.27 -78.94
CA LYS A 160 -18.89 1.17 -79.37
C LYS A 160 -19.98 0.43 -80.12
N GLN A 161 -21.23 0.82 -79.88
CA GLN A 161 -22.35 0.41 -80.72
C GLN A 161 -22.53 1.38 -81.88
N VAL A 162 -22.62 0.85 -83.11
CA VAL A 162 -22.85 1.66 -84.32
C VAL A 162 -24.24 1.36 -84.88
N THR A 163 -25.10 2.37 -84.94
CA THR A 163 -26.39 2.33 -85.64
C THR A 163 -26.33 3.19 -86.88
N LEU A 164 -26.70 2.64 -88.04
CA LEU A 164 -26.66 3.32 -89.33
C LEU A 164 -28.07 3.58 -89.86
N GLY A 165 -28.25 4.76 -90.45
CA GLY A 165 -29.43 5.09 -91.24
C GLY A 165 -29.58 4.17 -92.46
N ALA A 166 -30.82 3.98 -92.91
CA ALA A 166 -31.18 2.97 -93.91
C ALA A 166 -30.49 3.11 -95.29
N SER A 167 -29.86 4.26 -95.57
CA SER A 167 -29.10 4.51 -96.80
C SER A 167 -27.58 4.57 -96.60
N VAL A 168 -27.08 4.51 -95.36
CA VAL A 168 -25.65 4.66 -95.04
C VAL A 168 -24.93 3.32 -95.04
N VAL A 169 -23.69 3.29 -95.53
CA VAL A 169 -22.78 2.14 -95.44
C VAL A 169 -21.46 2.49 -94.77
N ALA A 170 -20.85 1.51 -94.11
CA ALA A 170 -19.46 1.59 -93.67
C ALA A 170 -18.47 1.31 -94.81
N LEU A 171 -17.33 1.99 -94.78
CA LEU A 171 -16.22 1.90 -95.73
C LEU A 171 -14.92 1.52 -95.00
N PRO A 172 -13.87 1.06 -95.72
CA PRO A 172 -12.57 0.77 -95.11
C PRO A 172 -11.97 2.00 -94.42
N GLY A 173 -11.54 1.84 -93.16
CA GLY A 173 -11.01 2.93 -92.33
C GLY A 173 -12.06 3.67 -91.50
N ASP A 174 -13.19 3.03 -91.22
CA ASP A 174 -14.29 3.47 -90.35
C ASP A 174 -14.96 4.79 -90.77
N PHE A 175 -14.88 5.11 -92.06
CA PHE A 175 -15.70 6.14 -92.69
C PHE A 175 -17.08 5.58 -93.06
N TYR A 176 -18.10 6.42 -93.00
CA TYR A 176 -19.48 6.11 -93.35
C TYR A 176 -19.94 7.05 -94.48
N GLU A 177 -20.60 6.51 -95.50
CA GLU A 177 -21.09 7.26 -96.68
C GLU A 177 -22.56 6.92 -96.95
N ASN A 178 -23.37 7.92 -97.27
CA ASN A 178 -24.75 7.72 -97.74
C ASN A 178 -24.76 7.26 -99.22
N GLN A 179 -25.68 6.36 -99.59
CA GLN A 179 -25.89 5.91 -100.97
C GLN A 179 -27.12 6.51 -101.67
N THR A 180 -27.96 7.29 -100.98
CA THR A 180 -29.07 8.05 -101.59
C THR A 180 -28.73 9.52 -101.81
N THR A 181 -29.39 10.12 -102.81
CA THR A 181 -29.12 11.51 -103.23
C THR A 181 -30.08 12.49 -102.57
N ASN A 182 -29.54 13.53 -101.92
CA ASN A 182 -30.27 14.66 -101.37
C ASN A 182 -31.31 14.21 -100.32
N GLU A 183 -30.82 13.79 -99.15
CA GLU A 183 -31.66 13.68 -97.96
C GLU A 183 -32.08 15.09 -97.45
N SER A 184 -32.42 15.21 -96.16
CA SER A 184 -32.75 16.47 -95.49
C SER A 184 -32.02 16.51 -94.16
N GLU A 185 -31.74 17.72 -93.66
CA GLU A 185 -31.00 18.06 -92.43
C GLU A 185 -31.40 17.28 -91.15
N THR A 186 -32.56 16.61 -91.14
CA THR A 186 -33.10 15.83 -90.03
C THR A 186 -33.40 14.35 -90.36
N SER A 187 -33.05 13.87 -91.57
CA SER A 187 -33.42 12.53 -92.07
C SER A 187 -32.68 11.41 -91.33
N PRO A 188 -33.40 10.44 -90.72
CA PRO A 188 -32.78 9.25 -90.12
C PRO A 188 -32.10 8.32 -91.14
N ASN A 189 -32.35 8.47 -92.44
CA ASN A 189 -31.75 7.60 -93.46
C ASN A 189 -30.27 7.89 -93.70
N GLY A 190 -29.84 9.14 -93.47
CA GLY A 190 -28.47 9.65 -93.61
C GLY A 190 -27.77 9.91 -92.28
N SER A 191 -28.12 9.15 -91.23
CA SER A 191 -27.56 9.27 -89.87
C SER A 191 -26.51 8.17 -89.59
N VAL A 192 -25.51 8.51 -88.79
CA VAL A 192 -24.54 7.61 -88.16
C VAL A 192 -24.54 7.90 -86.66
N ILE A 193 -25.05 6.96 -85.87
CA ILE A 193 -25.07 7.05 -84.42
C ILE A 193 -24.01 6.10 -83.85
N GLN A 194 -23.11 6.61 -83.02
CA GLN A 194 -22.16 5.81 -82.26
C GLN A 194 -22.36 6.05 -80.76
N LYS A 195 -22.63 4.96 -80.02
CA LYS A 195 -22.70 4.97 -78.54
C LYS A 195 -21.41 4.39 -77.97
N PHE A 196 -20.82 5.10 -77.02
CA PHE A 196 -19.63 4.71 -76.26
C PHE A 196 -20.08 4.52 -74.81
N HIS A 197 -20.01 3.29 -74.30
CA HIS A 197 -20.37 3.00 -72.90
C HIS A 197 -19.22 3.28 -71.93
N PRO A 198 -17.94 2.90 -72.22
CA PRO A 198 -16.80 3.26 -71.39
C PRO A 198 -16.55 4.77 -71.33
N LEU A 199 -15.63 5.16 -70.46
CA LEU A 199 -15.12 6.53 -70.31
C LEU A 199 -14.69 7.14 -71.67
N VAL A 200 -15.05 8.41 -71.86
CA VAL A 200 -14.64 9.26 -72.97
C VAL A 200 -14.27 10.63 -72.41
N ASN A 201 -13.08 11.13 -72.74
CA ASN A 201 -12.68 12.53 -72.50
C ASN A 201 -12.44 13.34 -73.78
N GLU A 202 -12.36 12.70 -74.95
CA GLU A 202 -12.25 13.39 -76.24
C GLU A 202 -13.01 12.66 -77.36
N VAL A 203 -13.79 13.38 -78.18
CA VAL A 203 -14.39 12.87 -79.41
C VAL A 203 -13.81 13.59 -80.63
N ARG A 204 -13.46 12.84 -81.67
CA ARG A 204 -13.04 13.33 -82.99
C ARG A 204 -14.06 12.96 -84.05
N VAL A 205 -14.75 13.95 -84.61
CA VAL A 205 -15.60 13.81 -85.79
C VAL A 205 -14.82 14.28 -87.01
N THR A 206 -14.40 13.36 -87.87
CA THR A 206 -13.64 13.67 -89.09
C THR A 206 -14.56 13.63 -90.30
N VAL A 207 -14.78 14.78 -90.93
CA VAL A 207 -15.53 14.93 -92.19
C VAL A 207 -14.54 14.95 -93.35
N ASN A 208 -14.78 14.09 -94.35
CA ASN A 208 -14.06 14.06 -95.62
C ASN A 208 -15.07 14.26 -96.76
N SER A 209 -14.95 15.37 -97.50
CA SER A 209 -15.89 15.79 -98.53
C SER A 209 -15.16 16.39 -99.73
N ASN A 210 -15.81 16.38 -100.91
CA ASN A 210 -15.33 17.07 -102.11
C ASN A 210 -16.38 18.04 -102.70
N TRP A 211 -17.30 18.51 -101.87
CA TRP A 211 -18.26 19.57 -102.15
C TRP A 211 -18.55 20.36 -100.87
N ASP A 212 -19.29 21.48 -100.96
CA ASP A 212 -19.87 22.14 -99.78
C ASP A 212 -20.70 21.12 -98.98
N SER A 213 -20.42 20.95 -97.68
CA SER A 213 -21.14 20.01 -96.80
C SER A 213 -21.77 20.71 -95.60
N SER A 214 -22.92 20.19 -95.15
CA SER A 214 -23.77 20.80 -94.12
C SER A 214 -23.99 19.94 -92.86
N ASN A 215 -23.33 18.77 -92.80
CA ASN A 215 -23.38 17.75 -91.73
C ASN A 215 -23.69 18.31 -90.34
N VAL A 216 -24.58 17.63 -89.63
CA VAL A 216 -25.06 18.01 -88.30
C VAL A 216 -24.54 17.03 -87.26
N VAL A 217 -23.83 17.51 -86.24
CA VAL A 217 -23.42 16.73 -85.06
C VAL A 217 -24.38 17.00 -83.90
N TYR A 218 -24.76 15.94 -83.20
CA TYR A 218 -25.60 15.94 -82.01
C TYR A 218 -24.97 15.04 -80.93
N PHE A 219 -24.83 15.58 -79.72
CA PHE A 219 -24.36 14.84 -78.54
C PHE A 219 -25.55 14.54 -77.63
N SER A 220 -25.63 13.29 -77.18
CA SER A 220 -26.82 12.71 -76.55
C SER A 220 -26.38 11.72 -75.46
N GLY A 221 -27.22 11.52 -74.45
CA GLY A 221 -26.80 10.70 -73.30
C GLY A 221 -25.63 11.33 -72.56
N GLY A 222 -24.75 10.51 -72.00
CA GLY A 222 -23.63 10.93 -71.17
C GLY A 222 -23.99 10.91 -69.68
N CYS A 223 -23.18 10.23 -68.88
CA CYS A 223 -23.14 10.37 -67.43
C CYS A 223 -21.75 10.88 -67.03
N LEU A 224 -21.69 11.78 -66.03
CA LEU A 224 -20.44 11.95 -65.29
C LEU A 224 -20.10 10.58 -64.69
N ALA A 225 -18.86 10.15 -64.85
CA ALA A 225 -18.41 8.92 -64.22
C ALA A 225 -18.51 9.04 -62.69
N GLY A 226 -18.60 7.89 -62.00
CA GLY A 226 -18.32 7.87 -60.58
C GLY A 226 -16.87 8.28 -60.30
N ASP A 227 -16.64 8.71 -59.07
CA ASP A 227 -15.39 9.18 -58.49
C ASP A 227 -15.64 9.06 -56.98
N ALA A 228 -15.44 7.85 -56.44
CA ALA A 228 -16.05 7.40 -55.19
C ALA A 228 -15.54 8.14 -53.94
N ASP A 229 -14.25 8.49 -53.93
CA ASP A 229 -13.55 9.18 -52.83
C ASP A 229 -13.21 10.66 -53.12
N GLU A 230 -13.54 11.16 -54.33
CA GLU A 230 -13.25 12.49 -54.87
C GLU A 230 -11.76 12.80 -55.20
N ASP A 231 -10.93 11.80 -55.55
CA ASP A 231 -9.54 12.04 -56.01
C ASP A 231 -9.38 12.50 -57.47
N GLY A 232 -10.31 12.11 -58.36
CA GLY A 232 -10.28 12.42 -59.79
C GLY A 232 -9.98 11.25 -60.75
N VAL A 233 -9.71 10.04 -60.25
CA VAL A 233 -9.76 8.78 -60.99
C VAL A 233 -11.18 8.19 -60.88
N PRO A 234 -11.80 7.70 -61.97
CA PRO A 234 -13.16 7.12 -61.90
C PRO A 234 -13.22 5.64 -61.53
N ASP A 235 -14.24 5.21 -60.77
CA ASP A 235 -14.54 3.82 -60.29
C ASP A 235 -14.56 2.70 -61.39
N GLN A 236 -14.42 3.08 -62.66
CA GLN A 236 -14.36 2.14 -63.80
C GLN A 236 -12.93 1.79 -64.23
N VAL A 237 -11.94 2.52 -63.71
CA VAL A 237 -10.50 2.37 -64.00
C VAL A 237 -9.63 2.57 -62.76
N ASP A 238 -10.23 2.93 -61.62
CA ASP A 238 -9.62 2.77 -60.32
C ASP A 238 -9.38 1.29 -59.97
N LEU A 239 -8.64 1.06 -58.89
CA LEU A 239 -8.31 -0.25 -58.30
C LEU A 239 -8.34 -0.23 -56.75
N ASP A 240 -8.61 0.93 -56.12
CA ASP A 240 -8.50 1.23 -54.69
C ASP A 240 -9.62 2.25 -54.36
N ASP A 241 -10.89 1.89 -54.63
CA ASP A 241 -12.11 2.75 -54.70
C ASP A 241 -12.37 3.67 -53.46
N ASP A 242 -11.63 3.52 -52.36
CA ASP A 242 -11.70 4.34 -51.14
C ASP A 242 -10.35 4.93 -50.64
N ASN A 243 -9.25 4.66 -51.35
CA ASN A 243 -7.88 5.10 -51.08
C ASN A 243 -7.29 4.61 -49.71
N ASP A 244 -7.75 3.50 -49.13
CA ASP A 244 -7.09 2.87 -47.96
C ASP A 244 -5.75 2.19 -48.30
N GLY A 245 -5.55 1.73 -49.54
CA GLY A 245 -4.35 1.04 -50.01
C GLY A 245 -4.49 -0.49 -50.19
N ILE A 246 -5.63 -1.08 -49.82
CA ILE A 246 -6.08 -2.42 -50.23
C ILE A 246 -6.81 -2.25 -51.57
N LEU A 247 -6.59 -3.17 -52.51
CA LEU A 247 -7.25 -3.09 -53.82
C LEU A 247 -8.59 -3.83 -53.79
N ASP A 248 -9.64 -3.30 -54.42
CA ASP A 248 -10.97 -3.93 -54.45
C ASP A 248 -10.97 -5.38 -54.97
N ALA A 249 -10.01 -5.71 -55.83
CA ALA A 249 -9.74 -7.07 -56.29
C ALA A 249 -9.30 -8.07 -55.18
N VAL A 250 -8.92 -7.59 -53.99
CA VAL A 250 -8.50 -8.35 -52.80
C VAL A 250 -9.71 -8.57 -51.88
N GLU A 251 -10.52 -7.55 -51.59
CA GLU A 251 -11.66 -7.69 -50.66
C GLU A 251 -12.86 -8.41 -51.30
N CYS A 252 -13.12 -8.16 -52.60
CA CYS A 252 -14.28 -8.75 -53.29
C CYS A 252 -14.18 -10.29 -53.54
N ASP A 253 -13.01 -10.94 -53.44
CA ASP A 253 -12.80 -12.34 -53.91
C ASP A 253 -13.32 -13.46 -52.99
N SER A 254 -14.52 -13.31 -52.42
CA SER A 254 -15.09 -14.30 -51.48
C SER A 254 -16.51 -14.82 -51.81
N SER A 255 -17.27 -14.16 -52.69
CA SER A 255 -18.72 -14.41 -52.85
C SER A 255 -19.16 -15.28 -54.06
N TRP A 256 -18.25 -16.05 -54.70
CA TRP A 256 -18.56 -16.88 -55.89
C TRP A 256 -19.67 -17.95 -55.67
N MET A 257 -20.73 -17.90 -56.50
CA MET A 257 -21.86 -18.83 -56.52
C MET A 257 -21.45 -20.31 -56.56
N THR A 258 -22.24 -21.16 -55.91
CA THR A 258 -22.03 -22.61 -55.88
C THR A 258 -23.00 -23.29 -56.85
N TRP A 259 -22.54 -24.17 -57.75
CA TRP A 259 -23.42 -24.87 -58.71
C TRP A 259 -23.60 -26.35 -58.39
N SER A 260 -24.82 -26.84 -58.56
CA SER A 260 -25.19 -28.25 -58.40
C SER A 260 -26.26 -28.66 -59.43
N VAL A 261 -26.31 -29.95 -59.80
CA VAL A 261 -27.31 -30.48 -60.74
C VAL A 261 -28.19 -31.51 -60.02
N SER A 262 -29.50 -31.27 -60.04
CA SER A 262 -30.51 -32.20 -59.55
C SER A 262 -31.30 -32.78 -60.72
N ASP A 263 -30.88 -33.92 -61.27
CA ASP A 263 -31.66 -34.61 -62.31
C ASP A 263 -32.91 -35.27 -61.68
N PRO A 264 -34.13 -34.90 -62.10
CA PRO A 264 -35.35 -35.42 -61.48
C PRO A 264 -35.69 -36.87 -61.86
N THR A 265 -34.94 -37.53 -62.76
CA THR A 265 -35.32 -38.84 -63.32
C THR A 265 -34.16 -39.84 -63.44
N PRO A 266 -34.03 -40.81 -62.50
CA PRO A 266 -33.03 -41.87 -62.57
C PRO A 266 -33.28 -42.92 -63.67
N GLY A 267 -32.97 -42.58 -64.92
CA GLY A 267 -32.57 -43.56 -65.95
C GLY A 267 -33.26 -43.47 -67.31
N GLY A 268 -32.42 -43.30 -68.35
CA GLY A 268 -32.78 -43.53 -69.75
C GLY A 268 -32.58 -42.31 -70.65
N ILE A 269 -32.08 -42.53 -71.86
CA ILE A 269 -31.98 -41.48 -72.89
C ILE A 269 -33.39 -41.27 -73.47
N GLY A 270 -34.16 -40.38 -72.84
CA GLY A 270 -35.54 -40.03 -73.20
C GLY A 270 -35.65 -38.62 -73.77
N THR A 271 -36.68 -38.38 -74.58
CA THR A 271 -36.95 -37.08 -75.22
C THR A 271 -37.67 -36.11 -74.28
N ALA A 272 -37.18 -34.86 -74.25
CA ALA A 272 -37.79 -33.66 -73.65
C ALA A 272 -38.01 -33.65 -72.12
N GLY A 273 -37.40 -32.67 -71.46
CA GLY A 273 -37.55 -32.39 -70.03
C GLY A 273 -36.45 -31.44 -69.57
N ASP A 274 -36.83 -30.34 -68.91
CA ASP A 274 -35.95 -29.24 -68.55
C ASP A 274 -34.90 -29.69 -67.52
N ALA A 275 -33.62 -29.40 -67.78
CA ALA A 275 -32.53 -29.77 -66.88
C ALA A 275 -32.29 -28.65 -65.84
N THR A 276 -32.99 -28.71 -64.71
CA THR A 276 -32.83 -27.72 -63.62
C THR A 276 -31.46 -27.85 -62.96
N ILE A 277 -30.60 -26.87 -63.23
CA ILE A 277 -29.37 -26.61 -62.47
C ILE A 277 -29.76 -25.75 -61.28
N ILE A 278 -29.28 -26.11 -60.08
CA ILE A 278 -29.51 -25.40 -58.83
C ILE A 278 -28.19 -24.76 -58.40
N GLY A 279 -28.08 -23.44 -58.62
CA GLY A 279 -27.04 -22.61 -58.03
C GLY A 279 -27.46 -22.12 -56.63
N ASN A 280 -26.55 -22.06 -55.66
CA ASN A 280 -26.79 -21.48 -54.34
C ASN A 280 -25.76 -20.37 -54.01
N LEU A 281 -26.28 -19.22 -53.57
CA LEU A 281 -25.55 -18.04 -53.11
C LEU A 281 -26.27 -17.44 -51.90
N GLY A 282 -25.64 -17.36 -50.73
CA GLY A 282 -26.26 -16.77 -49.54
C GLY A 282 -27.59 -17.43 -49.11
N GLY A 283 -27.89 -18.65 -49.57
CA GLY A 283 -29.19 -19.31 -49.39
C GLY A 283 -30.23 -19.03 -50.49
N MET A 284 -29.98 -18.09 -51.40
CA MET A 284 -30.78 -17.93 -52.62
C MET A 284 -30.53 -19.10 -53.57
N THR A 285 -31.59 -19.64 -54.18
CA THR A 285 -31.48 -20.69 -55.22
C THR A 285 -31.74 -20.12 -56.60
N ALA A 286 -30.75 -20.22 -57.50
CA ALA A 286 -30.87 -19.89 -58.92
C ALA A 286 -31.19 -21.16 -59.73
N ASN A 287 -32.29 -21.15 -60.49
CA ASN A 287 -32.71 -22.23 -61.37
C ASN A 287 -32.38 -21.88 -62.81
N VAL A 288 -31.51 -22.65 -63.47
CA VAL A 288 -31.16 -22.42 -64.88
C VAL A 288 -32.06 -23.26 -65.79
N THR A 289 -32.51 -22.65 -66.89
CA THR A 289 -33.27 -23.26 -68.00
C THR A 289 -32.75 -22.73 -69.34
N ASN A 290 -33.02 -23.42 -70.46
CA ASN A 290 -32.72 -22.91 -71.80
C ASN A 290 -33.88 -23.14 -72.78
N ASN A 291 -33.89 -22.43 -73.90
CA ASN A 291 -34.93 -22.52 -74.94
C ASN A 291 -34.67 -23.60 -76.01
N SER A 292 -33.73 -24.52 -75.74
CA SER A 292 -33.15 -25.47 -76.71
C SER A 292 -33.74 -26.88 -76.56
N ASN A 293 -33.74 -27.66 -77.65
CA ASN A 293 -34.08 -29.09 -77.59
C ASN A 293 -32.85 -29.98 -77.29
N TYR A 294 -31.72 -29.39 -76.90
CA TYR A 294 -30.44 -30.07 -76.66
C TYR A 294 -30.08 -30.07 -75.17
N ARG A 295 -29.74 -31.25 -74.64
CA ARG A 295 -29.47 -31.46 -73.21
C ARG A 295 -27.96 -31.47 -72.96
N ASP A 296 -27.34 -30.32 -72.76
CA ASP A 296 -25.96 -30.26 -72.23
C ASP A 296 -25.59 -28.96 -71.48
N PRO A 297 -25.93 -28.88 -70.18
CA PRO A 297 -25.17 -28.10 -69.22
C PRO A 297 -24.41 -29.02 -68.27
N VAL A 298 -23.08 -29.06 -68.38
CA VAL A 298 -22.21 -29.95 -67.59
C VAL A 298 -21.59 -29.16 -66.44
N ALA A 299 -22.26 -29.12 -65.29
CA ALA A 299 -21.66 -28.63 -64.04
C ALA A 299 -20.78 -29.71 -63.40
N THR A 300 -19.58 -29.93 -63.94
CA THR A 300 -18.56 -30.78 -63.31
C THR A 300 -17.92 -30.08 -62.12
N THR A 301 -18.18 -30.58 -60.91
CA THR A 301 -17.39 -30.24 -59.72
C THR A 301 -16.02 -30.92 -59.82
N ALA A 302 -14.95 -30.12 -59.85
CA ALA A 302 -13.57 -30.61 -59.93
C ALA A 302 -12.77 -30.19 -58.69
N THR A 303 -11.97 -31.11 -58.14
CA THR A 303 -11.44 -30.98 -56.77
C THR A 303 -10.00 -31.51 -56.63
N SER A 304 -9.02 -30.62 -56.84
CA SER A 304 -7.68 -30.72 -56.21
C SER A 304 -6.88 -29.44 -56.38
N THR A 305 -6.17 -29.02 -55.34
CA THR A 305 -5.29 -27.84 -55.30
C THR A 305 -3.96 -28.06 -56.04
N HIS A 306 -3.36 -26.96 -56.52
CA HIS A 306 -1.90 -26.70 -56.50
C HIS A 306 -1.68 -25.18 -56.57
N ALA A 307 -0.71 -24.67 -55.82
CA ALA A 307 -0.35 -23.25 -55.80
C ALA A 307 0.88 -22.96 -56.68
N ASN A 308 1.09 -21.68 -56.99
CA ASN A 308 2.24 -21.05 -57.67
C ASN A 308 2.29 -21.08 -59.22
N TYR A 309 1.99 -19.89 -59.78
CA TYR A 309 2.77 -19.24 -60.86
C TYR A 309 2.67 -19.82 -62.31
N PRO A 310 3.26 -19.18 -63.36
CA PRO A 310 2.44 -18.79 -64.52
C PRO A 310 2.68 -19.60 -65.80
N GLY A 311 1.67 -19.57 -66.68
CA GLY A 311 1.86 -19.74 -68.13
C GLY A 311 1.75 -21.16 -68.69
N SER A 312 0.52 -21.59 -69.01
CA SER A 312 0.25 -22.60 -70.06
C SER A 312 -1.16 -22.35 -70.63
N ALA A 313 -1.46 -22.39 -71.93
CA ALA A 313 -0.95 -23.16 -73.08
C ALA A 313 -1.60 -24.54 -73.28
N GLY A 314 -2.90 -24.53 -73.64
CA GLY A 314 -3.55 -25.61 -74.40
C GLY A 314 -4.54 -26.46 -73.61
N LEU A 315 -5.81 -26.38 -73.97
CA LEU A 315 -6.89 -27.26 -73.50
C LEU A 315 -7.51 -27.97 -74.70
N ASN A 316 -7.22 -29.25 -74.90
CA ASN A 316 -7.75 -30.02 -76.05
C ASN A 316 -8.42 -31.34 -75.62
N ASN A 317 -9.71 -31.25 -75.33
CA ASN A 317 -10.66 -32.37 -75.19
C ASN A 317 -10.29 -33.45 -74.14
N ASN A 318 -9.35 -33.20 -73.22
CA ASN A 318 -9.01 -34.07 -72.09
C ASN A 318 -8.52 -33.25 -70.88
N GLY A 319 -9.46 -32.80 -70.05
CA GLY A 319 -9.26 -32.43 -68.64
C GLY A 319 -7.97 -31.69 -68.24
N ALA A 320 -7.94 -30.37 -68.45
CA ALA A 320 -7.19 -29.46 -67.59
C ALA A 320 -8.19 -28.68 -66.71
N ASN A 321 -7.71 -28.16 -65.58
CA ASN A 321 -8.55 -27.88 -64.43
C ASN A 321 -8.36 -26.44 -63.95
N MET A 322 -9.42 -25.63 -63.92
CA MET A 322 -9.39 -24.36 -63.18
C MET A 322 -9.50 -24.68 -61.69
N VAL A 323 -8.54 -24.20 -60.90
CA VAL A 323 -8.50 -24.40 -59.45
C VAL A 323 -9.33 -23.29 -58.80
N GLY A 324 -10.06 -23.61 -57.72
CA GLY A 324 -10.85 -22.65 -56.95
C GLY A 324 -12.29 -22.50 -57.44
N ASN A 325 -12.48 -21.83 -58.57
CA ASN A 325 -13.75 -21.15 -58.82
C ASN A 325 -14.86 -22.08 -59.36
N ARG A 326 -16.06 -21.88 -58.84
CA ARG A 326 -17.25 -22.70 -59.09
C ARG A 326 -17.98 -22.15 -60.31
N ILE A 327 -17.50 -22.53 -61.48
CA ILE A 327 -17.93 -21.99 -62.78
C ILE A 327 -18.84 -23.01 -63.50
N MET A 328 -19.93 -22.54 -64.10
CA MET A 328 -20.84 -23.37 -64.91
C MET A 328 -20.39 -23.39 -66.37
N SER A 329 -20.18 -24.59 -66.94
CA SER A 329 -19.89 -24.73 -68.38
C SER A 329 -21.18 -24.87 -69.20
N LEU A 330 -21.28 -24.09 -70.27
CA LEU A 330 -22.37 -24.07 -71.24
C LEU A 330 -21.78 -24.41 -72.63
N VAL A 331 -22.29 -25.48 -73.23
CA VAL A 331 -21.76 -26.03 -74.49
C VAL A 331 -22.89 -26.04 -75.53
N ASP A 332 -22.68 -25.41 -76.69
CA ASP A 332 -23.72 -25.29 -77.70
C ASP A 332 -23.37 -25.90 -79.07
N SER A 333 -24.41 -26.40 -79.73
CA SER A 333 -24.41 -26.94 -81.10
C SER A 333 -25.19 -26.06 -82.09
N ALA A 334 -25.91 -25.04 -81.61
CA ALA A 334 -26.74 -24.12 -82.38
C ALA A 334 -26.51 -22.65 -81.98
N ALA A 335 -27.03 -21.71 -82.78
CA ALA A 335 -27.00 -20.26 -82.48
C ALA A 335 -28.35 -19.82 -81.92
N GLY A 336 -28.35 -18.77 -81.08
CA GLY A 336 -29.58 -18.16 -80.57
C GLY A 336 -30.23 -18.92 -79.41
N VAL A 337 -29.48 -19.75 -78.70
CA VAL A 337 -29.97 -20.37 -77.46
C VAL A 337 -29.95 -19.34 -76.34
N THR A 338 -31.10 -19.15 -75.71
CA THR A 338 -31.28 -18.29 -74.54
C THR A 338 -31.20 -19.15 -73.29
N TYR A 339 -30.36 -18.74 -72.34
CA TYR A 339 -30.28 -19.30 -70.99
C TYR A 339 -30.96 -18.34 -70.02
N THR A 340 -31.89 -18.85 -69.21
CA THR A 340 -32.67 -18.08 -68.23
C THR A 340 -32.43 -18.59 -66.82
N PHE A 341 -32.04 -17.68 -65.93
CA PHE A 341 -31.67 -17.92 -64.55
C PHE A 341 -32.76 -17.30 -63.67
N SER A 342 -33.54 -18.13 -62.99
CA SER A 342 -34.68 -17.70 -62.18
C SER A 342 -34.44 -17.95 -60.70
N PHE A 343 -34.44 -16.89 -59.90
CA PHE A 343 -34.18 -16.96 -58.47
C PHE A 343 -35.44 -17.33 -57.67
N THR A 344 -35.29 -18.11 -56.59
CA THR A 344 -36.45 -18.53 -55.75
C THR A 344 -37.08 -17.40 -54.94
N ASN A 345 -36.30 -16.35 -54.67
CA ASN A 345 -36.72 -15.05 -54.15
C ASN A 345 -36.12 -13.98 -55.07
N PRO A 346 -36.60 -12.72 -55.08
CA PRO A 346 -35.84 -11.62 -55.66
C PRO A 346 -34.43 -11.54 -55.04
N THR A 347 -33.44 -11.10 -55.82
CA THR A 347 -32.11 -10.77 -55.28
C THR A 347 -32.24 -9.71 -54.17
N THR A 348 -31.49 -9.86 -53.08
CA THR A 348 -31.47 -8.89 -51.96
C THR A 348 -30.46 -7.78 -52.15
N THR A 349 -29.42 -8.07 -52.95
CA THR A 349 -28.28 -7.23 -53.29
C THR A 349 -28.00 -7.38 -54.79
N ASP A 350 -27.10 -6.55 -55.33
CA ASP A 350 -26.61 -6.68 -56.69
C ASP A 350 -25.70 -7.92 -56.83
N LEU A 351 -25.73 -8.57 -58.00
CA LEU A 351 -24.93 -9.76 -58.33
C LEU A 351 -24.09 -9.50 -59.58
N TYR A 352 -22.84 -9.94 -59.57
CA TYR A 352 -21.92 -9.76 -60.69
C TYR A 352 -21.78 -11.07 -61.47
N LEU A 353 -22.22 -11.10 -62.72
CA LEU A 353 -22.04 -12.22 -63.66
C LEU A 353 -20.68 -12.11 -64.33
N HIS A 354 -19.99 -13.25 -64.53
CA HIS A 354 -18.67 -13.31 -65.16
C HIS A 354 -18.66 -14.37 -66.26
N PHE A 355 -18.43 -14.01 -67.53
CA PHE A 355 -18.38 -14.97 -68.64
C PHE A 355 -16.98 -15.08 -69.25
N THR A 356 -16.49 -16.29 -69.47
CA THR A 356 -15.23 -16.57 -70.19
C THR A 356 -15.42 -17.63 -71.28
N GLY A 357 -14.48 -17.74 -72.22
CA GLY A 357 -14.51 -18.74 -73.31
C GLY A 357 -13.10 -19.11 -73.78
N PHE A 358 -12.86 -20.39 -74.08
CA PHE A 358 -11.49 -20.96 -74.10
C PHE A 358 -10.87 -21.23 -75.48
N ASP A 359 -11.65 -21.55 -76.52
CA ASP A 359 -11.13 -22.31 -77.67
C ASP A 359 -10.81 -21.49 -78.94
N LYS A 360 -11.21 -20.22 -79.02
CA LYS A 360 -10.90 -19.29 -80.13
C LYS A 360 -10.83 -17.84 -79.64
N ASN A 361 -10.38 -16.93 -80.50
CA ASN A 361 -10.78 -15.51 -80.41
C ASN A 361 -12.30 -15.42 -80.66
N VAL A 362 -13.11 -15.66 -79.62
CA VAL A 362 -14.56 -15.50 -79.68
C VAL A 362 -14.86 -14.02 -79.67
N THR A 363 -14.91 -13.42 -80.86
CA THR A 363 -15.51 -12.09 -81.03
C THR A 363 -16.99 -12.20 -80.68
N PHE A 364 -17.36 -11.75 -79.47
CA PHE A 364 -18.75 -11.54 -79.11
C PHE A 364 -19.34 -10.56 -80.13
N SER A 365 -20.33 -10.99 -80.91
CA SER A 365 -21.11 -10.06 -81.71
C SER A 365 -21.95 -9.15 -80.79
N SER A 366 -22.27 -7.94 -81.25
CA SER A 366 -23.05 -6.87 -80.60
C SER A 366 -24.44 -7.22 -80.02
N ASN A 367 -24.82 -8.50 -80.00
CA ASN A 367 -26.17 -8.99 -79.76
C ASN A 367 -26.26 -9.95 -78.55
N VAL A 368 -25.30 -9.91 -77.62
CA VAL A 368 -25.47 -10.53 -76.29
C VAL A 368 -26.32 -9.60 -75.44
N THR A 369 -27.63 -9.70 -75.58
CA THR A 369 -28.60 -8.99 -74.73
C THR A 369 -28.78 -9.75 -73.42
N ILE A 370 -28.58 -9.09 -72.28
CA ILE A 370 -29.12 -9.58 -71.00
C ILE A 370 -30.43 -8.86 -70.71
N GLU A 371 -31.52 -9.63 -70.58
CA GLU A 371 -32.82 -9.13 -70.14
C GLU A 371 -33.00 -9.46 -68.65
N THR A 372 -33.12 -8.43 -67.81
CA THR A 372 -33.47 -8.56 -66.39
C THR A 372 -34.98 -8.45 -66.19
N LEU A 373 -35.53 -9.36 -65.39
CA LEU A 373 -36.96 -9.47 -65.13
C LEU A 373 -37.26 -9.12 -63.68
N ALA A 374 -37.63 -7.86 -63.46
CA ALA A 374 -38.31 -7.40 -62.27
C ALA A 374 -39.84 -7.55 -62.47
N ASN A 375 -40.50 -8.37 -61.64
CA ASN A 375 -41.96 -8.56 -61.63
C ASN A 375 -42.66 -8.90 -62.98
N GLY A 376 -41.92 -9.42 -63.97
CA GLY A 376 -42.49 -9.84 -65.26
C GLY A 376 -42.76 -8.71 -66.26
N THR A 377 -42.21 -7.51 -66.03
CA THR A 377 -42.13 -6.42 -67.02
C THR A 377 -40.66 -6.06 -67.24
N GLY A 378 -40.17 -6.15 -68.48
CA GLY A 378 -38.73 -6.08 -68.79
C GLY A 378 -38.08 -4.78 -68.33
N ALA A 379 -36.98 -4.90 -67.58
CA ALA A 379 -36.26 -3.79 -66.96
C ALA A 379 -34.98 -3.43 -67.75
N GLY A 380 -35.16 -3.09 -69.03
CA GLY A 380 -34.07 -2.70 -69.93
C GLY A 380 -33.37 -3.86 -70.64
N THR A 381 -32.65 -3.51 -71.71
CA THR A 381 -31.67 -4.39 -72.38
C THR A 381 -30.29 -3.84 -72.07
N ASN A 382 -29.58 -4.45 -71.14
CA ASN A 382 -28.22 -4.06 -70.83
C ASN A 382 -27.27 -4.69 -71.87
N THR A 383 -26.29 -3.91 -72.33
CA THR A 383 -25.18 -4.37 -73.18
C THR A 383 -23.88 -4.03 -72.48
N PHE A 384 -22.89 -4.92 -72.55
CA PHE A 384 -21.78 -4.94 -71.59
C PHE A 384 -20.43 -4.70 -72.23
N ILE A 385 -19.52 -4.19 -71.40
CA ILE A 385 -18.15 -3.79 -71.71
C ILE A 385 -17.30 -5.03 -72.03
N ILE A 386 -16.32 -4.88 -72.93
CA ILE A 386 -15.34 -5.91 -73.27
C ILE A 386 -13.93 -5.43 -72.87
N ASP A 387 -13.33 -6.07 -71.87
CA ASP A 387 -11.91 -5.88 -71.51
C ASP A 387 -11.01 -6.19 -72.73
N PRO A 388 -10.05 -5.31 -73.10
CA PRO A 388 -9.48 -5.34 -74.44
C PRO A 388 -8.55 -6.54 -74.69
N PRO A 389 -8.40 -6.99 -75.95
CA PRO A 389 -7.61 -8.16 -76.32
C PRO A 389 -6.08 -7.90 -76.22
N GLY A 390 -5.57 -7.83 -74.99
CA GLY A 390 -4.16 -7.63 -74.65
C GLY A 390 -3.62 -8.59 -73.58
N ALA A 391 -4.37 -8.86 -72.51
CA ALA A 391 -3.93 -9.72 -71.41
C ALA A 391 -4.06 -11.22 -71.76
N PRO A 392 -3.00 -12.04 -71.63
CA PRO A 392 -3.10 -13.47 -71.90
C PRO A 392 -3.89 -14.18 -70.79
N ASN A 393 -5.10 -14.64 -71.16
CA ASN A 393 -6.02 -15.49 -70.39
C ASN A 393 -6.92 -14.79 -69.32
N ARG A 394 -7.27 -13.50 -69.46
CA ARG A 394 -8.27 -12.82 -68.61
C ARG A 394 -9.47 -12.20 -69.35
N GLY A 395 -9.83 -12.71 -70.54
CA GLY A 395 -10.99 -12.23 -71.31
C GLY A 395 -12.34 -12.56 -70.64
N GLY A 396 -12.74 -11.74 -69.67
CA GLY A 396 -14.00 -11.81 -68.93
C GLY A 396 -15.03 -10.80 -69.42
N LEU A 397 -16.28 -11.21 -69.49
CA LEU A 397 -17.45 -10.33 -69.63
C LEU A 397 -18.08 -10.16 -68.25
N SER A 398 -18.06 -8.96 -67.69
CA SER A 398 -18.67 -8.66 -66.39
C SER A 398 -20.02 -7.97 -66.56
N ALA A 399 -21.03 -8.36 -65.78
CA ALA A 399 -22.39 -7.85 -65.92
C ALA A 399 -23.18 -7.85 -64.60
N VAL A 400 -23.72 -6.69 -64.19
CA VAL A 400 -24.50 -6.57 -62.95
C VAL A 400 -25.97 -6.98 -63.16
N VAL A 401 -26.50 -7.77 -62.22
CA VAL A 401 -27.92 -8.08 -62.04
C VAL A 401 -28.39 -7.40 -60.75
N PRO A 402 -29.21 -6.35 -60.82
CA PRO A 402 -29.48 -5.49 -59.66
C PRO A 402 -30.39 -6.15 -58.62
N ALA A 403 -30.37 -5.60 -57.40
CA ALA A 403 -31.25 -5.95 -56.30
C ALA A 403 -32.74 -5.90 -56.72
N GLY A 404 -33.52 -6.87 -56.27
CA GLY A 404 -34.93 -7.05 -56.63
C GLY A 404 -35.17 -7.79 -57.96
N ALA A 405 -34.13 -8.22 -58.68
CA ALA A 405 -34.27 -9.05 -59.88
C ALA A 405 -34.83 -10.44 -59.52
N THR A 406 -35.87 -10.88 -60.23
CA THR A 406 -36.45 -12.23 -60.03
C THR A 406 -35.92 -13.26 -61.03
N ALA A 407 -35.43 -12.80 -62.18
CA ALA A 407 -34.67 -13.59 -63.13
C ALA A 407 -33.79 -12.68 -64.00
N PHE A 408 -32.77 -13.26 -64.62
CA PHE A 408 -32.10 -12.69 -65.79
C PHE A 408 -31.99 -13.74 -66.90
N SER A 409 -31.84 -13.32 -68.15
CA SER A 409 -31.56 -14.23 -69.26
C SER A 409 -30.59 -13.63 -70.27
N PHE A 410 -29.77 -14.45 -70.91
CA PHE A 410 -28.86 -14.05 -71.99
C PHE A 410 -28.93 -15.03 -73.16
N THR A 411 -28.59 -14.56 -74.36
CA THR A 411 -28.62 -15.37 -75.59
C THR A 411 -27.23 -15.51 -76.22
N LEU A 412 -26.80 -16.74 -76.51
CA LEU A 412 -25.53 -17.01 -77.19
C LEU A 412 -25.64 -16.77 -78.71
N PRO A 413 -24.75 -15.98 -79.33
CA PRO A 413 -24.99 -15.46 -80.68
C PRO A 413 -24.62 -16.42 -81.83
N ASN A 414 -23.72 -17.37 -81.61
CA ASN A 414 -23.09 -18.18 -82.67
C ASN A 414 -23.31 -19.69 -82.48
N ALA A 415 -23.18 -20.46 -83.56
CA ALA A 415 -23.44 -21.90 -83.57
C ALA A 415 -22.15 -22.75 -83.54
N ALA A 416 -22.24 -23.84 -82.76
CA ALA A 416 -21.43 -25.06 -82.84
C ALA A 416 -19.98 -25.02 -82.33
N GLY A 417 -19.82 -25.53 -81.10
CA GLY A 417 -18.61 -26.23 -80.67
C GLY A 417 -17.59 -25.42 -79.88
N ASP A 418 -17.97 -24.26 -79.37
CA ASP A 418 -17.18 -23.46 -78.43
C ASP A 418 -17.75 -23.57 -77.00
N ASN A 419 -16.86 -23.66 -76.01
CA ASN A 419 -17.22 -23.77 -74.60
C ASN A 419 -17.32 -22.37 -73.97
N TYR A 420 -18.48 -22.04 -73.41
CA TYR A 420 -18.69 -20.85 -72.59
C TYR A 420 -18.70 -21.23 -71.11
N PHE A 421 -18.25 -20.32 -70.27
CA PHE A 421 -18.08 -20.51 -68.84
C PHE A 421 -18.70 -19.34 -68.08
N VAL A 422 -19.67 -19.60 -67.21
CA VAL A 422 -20.39 -18.56 -66.45
C VAL A 422 -20.11 -18.76 -64.96
N GLY A 423 -19.36 -17.82 -64.40
CA GLY A 423 -19.34 -17.54 -62.97
C GLY A 423 -20.41 -16.50 -62.62
N ILE A 424 -20.79 -16.47 -61.35
CA ILE A 424 -21.56 -15.38 -60.75
C ILE A 424 -20.96 -15.21 -59.36
N SER A 425 -20.73 -13.97 -58.91
CA SER A 425 -20.44 -13.63 -57.53
C SER A 425 -21.64 -12.90 -56.92
N GLY A 426 -21.69 -12.82 -55.60
CA GLY A 426 -22.52 -11.83 -54.91
C GLY A 426 -22.00 -10.41 -55.13
N PRO A 427 -22.42 -9.46 -54.29
CA PRO A 427 -21.68 -8.21 -54.15
C PRO A 427 -20.24 -8.50 -53.67
N CYS A 428 -19.43 -7.45 -53.61
CA CYS A 428 -18.25 -7.43 -52.76
C CYS A 428 -18.64 -7.69 -51.30
N LYS A 429 -17.64 -7.94 -50.46
CA LYS A 429 -17.86 -8.26 -49.05
C LYS A 429 -18.34 -6.99 -48.32
N ASP A 430 -19.03 -7.21 -47.21
CA ASP A 430 -19.70 -6.23 -46.34
C ASP A 430 -19.58 -6.90 -44.96
N THR A 431 -18.45 -6.62 -44.29
CA THR A 431 -17.89 -7.51 -43.27
C THR A 431 -18.65 -7.46 -41.96
N ASP A 432 -18.99 -6.26 -41.48
CA ASP A 432 -19.83 -6.09 -40.29
C ASP A 432 -21.35 -6.22 -40.58
N SER A 433 -21.76 -6.03 -41.85
CA SER A 433 -23.16 -6.00 -42.34
C SER A 433 -23.97 -4.73 -42.05
N ASP A 434 -23.35 -3.54 -42.00
CA ASP A 434 -24.05 -2.25 -41.92
C ASP A 434 -24.61 -1.74 -43.26
N GLY A 435 -24.08 -2.25 -44.38
CA GLY A 435 -24.55 -1.97 -45.73
C GLY A 435 -23.62 -1.10 -46.58
N THR A 436 -22.43 -0.80 -46.07
CA THR A 436 -21.28 -0.31 -46.85
C THR A 436 -20.44 -1.53 -47.27
N PRO A 437 -20.12 -1.72 -48.56
CA PRO A 437 -19.19 -2.77 -48.96
C PRO A 437 -17.77 -2.43 -48.49
N ASP A 438 -16.95 -3.45 -48.17
CA ASP A 438 -15.55 -3.31 -47.72
C ASP A 438 -14.78 -2.27 -48.57
N ILE A 439 -14.89 -2.37 -49.90
CA ILE A 439 -14.26 -1.50 -50.92
C ILE A 439 -14.69 -0.02 -50.92
N LEU A 440 -15.50 0.39 -49.96
CA LEU A 440 -15.98 1.76 -49.72
C LEU A 440 -16.05 2.07 -48.21
N ASP A 441 -15.52 1.18 -47.36
CA ASP A 441 -15.62 1.21 -45.90
C ASP A 441 -14.25 1.17 -45.22
N LEU A 442 -13.87 2.33 -44.68
CA LEU A 442 -12.58 2.60 -44.07
C LEU A 442 -12.37 1.91 -42.69
N ASP A 443 -13.35 1.16 -42.19
CA ASP A 443 -13.33 0.38 -40.93
C ASP A 443 -14.21 -0.88 -41.13
N SER A 444 -13.85 -1.74 -42.09
CA SER A 444 -14.71 -2.78 -42.68
C SER A 444 -15.39 -3.72 -41.66
N ASP A 445 -14.71 -4.05 -40.56
CA ASP A 445 -15.28 -4.89 -39.50
C ASP A 445 -15.86 -4.13 -38.29
N ASN A 446 -15.82 -2.80 -38.35
CA ASN A 446 -16.37 -1.80 -37.42
C ASN A 446 -15.83 -1.92 -35.98
N ASP A 447 -14.56 -2.28 -35.80
CA ASP A 447 -13.89 -2.31 -34.49
C ASP A 447 -13.19 -0.99 -34.10
N GLY A 448 -13.04 -0.06 -35.05
CA GLY A 448 -12.52 1.29 -34.84
C GLY A 448 -11.02 1.45 -34.96
N CYS A 449 -10.34 0.58 -35.68
CA CYS A 449 -9.11 0.95 -36.38
C CYS A 449 -9.47 1.65 -37.71
N PHE A 450 -8.54 1.68 -38.67
CA PHE A 450 -8.81 2.01 -40.06
C PHE A 450 -8.14 0.95 -40.93
N ASP A 451 -8.82 0.45 -41.96
CA ASP A 451 -8.33 -0.61 -42.86
C ASP A 451 -6.92 -0.29 -43.40
N ALA A 452 -6.67 0.98 -43.70
CA ALA A 452 -5.39 1.49 -44.18
C ALA A 452 -4.20 1.19 -43.24
N ILE A 453 -4.44 1.04 -41.93
CA ILE A 453 -3.44 0.66 -40.91
C ILE A 453 -3.42 -0.86 -40.73
N GLU A 454 -4.59 -1.51 -40.74
CA GLU A 454 -4.79 -2.95 -40.52
C GLU A 454 -4.22 -3.81 -41.65
N GLY A 455 -4.19 -3.29 -42.87
CA GLY A 455 -3.62 -3.95 -44.03
C GLY A 455 -2.10 -4.13 -43.92
N ALA A 456 -1.55 -5.05 -44.72
CA ALA A 456 -0.18 -5.54 -44.59
C ALA A 456 0.92 -4.51 -44.96
N GLY A 457 0.58 -3.27 -45.25
CA GLY A 457 1.50 -2.17 -45.59
C GLY A 457 2.39 -1.72 -44.45
N ASN A 458 2.00 -1.95 -43.18
CA ASN A 458 2.66 -1.42 -41.97
C ASN A 458 2.56 0.13 -41.93
N PHE A 459 1.37 0.65 -42.21
CA PHE A 459 1.07 2.08 -42.07
C PHE A 459 0.77 2.45 -40.61
N THR A 460 0.72 3.74 -40.33
CA THR A 460 0.54 4.27 -38.97
C THR A 460 -0.46 5.42 -38.96
N PRO A 461 -1.01 5.84 -37.81
CA PRO A 461 -1.82 7.05 -37.70
C PRO A 461 -1.14 8.37 -38.14
N ALA A 462 0.17 8.34 -38.47
CA ALA A 462 0.88 9.47 -39.06
C ALA A 462 0.86 9.49 -40.61
N ASN A 463 0.37 8.43 -41.25
CA ASN A 463 0.15 8.33 -42.69
C ASN A 463 -1.23 8.85 -43.10
N LEU A 464 -2.23 8.66 -42.23
CA LEU A 464 -3.64 8.94 -42.50
C LEU A 464 -3.92 10.42 -42.80
N GLN A 465 -4.82 10.62 -43.76
CA GLN A 465 -5.39 11.91 -44.15
C GLN A 465 -6.92 11.84 -44.01
N ASN A 466 -7.62 12.99 -44.03
CA ASN A 466 -9.08 12.98 -43.99
C ASN A 466 -9.62 12.61 -45.37
N ALA A 467 -10.41 11.54 -45.45
CA ALA A 467 -11.05 11.11 -46.68
C ALA A 467 -12.16 12.07 -47.13
N THR A 468 -12.44 12.06 -48.44
CA THR A 468 -13.66 12.59 -49.06
C THR A 468 -14.44 11.45 -49.71
N GLY A 469 -15.70 11.68 -50.10
CA GLY A 469 -16.56 10.64 -50.70
C GLY A 469 -17.02 9.51 -49.76
N VAL A 470 -16.06 8.68 -49.32
CA VAL A 470 -16.19 7.42 -48.57
C VAL A 470 -16.28 7.58 -47.03
N THR A 471 -16.62 6.50 -46.33
CA THR A 471 -17.02 6.51 -44.91
C THR A 471 -16.67 5.23 -44.16
N THR A 472 -16.34 5.32 -42.87
CA THR A 472 -16.31 4.19 -41.92
C THR A 472 -17.74 3.71 -41.55
N GLY A 473 -18.50 3.29 -42.56
CA GLY A 473 -19.87 2.79 -42.46
C GLY A 473 -20.85 3.52 -41.51
N THR A 474 -21.66 2.72 -40.82
CA THR A 474 -22.74 3.04 -39.88
C THR A 474 -22.66 2.21 -38.58
N GLY A 475 -21.47 1.76 -38.18
CA GLY A 475 -21.20 1.13 -36.87
C GLY A 475 -19.99 1.72 -36.15
N SER A 476 -18.99 2.14 -36.92
CA SER A 476 -17.63 2.50 -36.53
C SER A 476 -17.48 3.32 -35.23
N PRO A 477 -16.59 2.90 -34.32
CA PRO A 477 -16.04 3.73 -33.27
C PRO A 477 -14.78 4.52 -33.68
N ALA A 478 -14.32 4.44 -34.93
CA ALA A 478 -13.16 5.15 -35.45
C ALA A 478 -13.32 6.70 -35.37
N PRO A 479 -12.22 7.47 -35.27
CA PRO A 479 -12.26 8.91 -34.98
C PRO A 479 -12.59 9.81 -36.19
N GLY A 480 -13.47 9.38 -37.09
CA GLY A 480 -13.86 10.07 -38.33
C GLY A 480 -13.54 9.23 -39.57
N ASN A 481 -13.54 9.84 -40.76
CA ASN A 481 -13.24 9.14 -42.03
C ASN A 481 -11.80 9.46 -42.41
N GLN A 482 -10.90 8.46 -42.43
CA GLN A 482 -9.50 8.66 -42.78
C GLN A 482 -8.92 7.52 -43.62
N ASN A 483 -8.17 7.86 -44.65
CA ASN A 483 -7.55 6.95 -45.62
C ASN A 483 -6.10 7.40 -45.91
N LEU A 484 -5.40 6.81 -46.89
CA LEU A 484 -4.06 7.28 -47.30
C LEU A 484 -4.13 8.61 -48.07
N GLY A 485 -5.28 8.88 -48.70
CA GLY A 485 -5.71 10.18 -49.20
C GLY A 485 -5.35 10.49 -50.64
N ASN A 486 -6.25 11.25 -51.29
CA ASN A 486 -6.46 11.63 -52.70
C ASN A 486 -5.23 12.07 -53.55
N ALA A 487 -4.11 11.38 -53.43
CA ALA A 487 -2.88 11.62 -54.15
C ALA A 487 -2.39 10.27 -54.66
N VAL A 488 -2.88 9.88 -55.83
CA VAL A 488 -2.73 8.53 -56.41
C VAL A 488 -1.79 8.48 -57.62
N ASP A 489 -1.56 7.29 -58.16
CA ASP A 489 -0.75 7.12 -59.37
C ASP A 489 -1.55 7.32 -60.69
N ALA A 490 -1.62 6.33 -61.58
CA ALA A 490 -2.37 6.37 -62.83
C ALA A 490 -3.45 5.28 -62.91
N ASP A 491 -3.40 4.31 -61.99
CA ASP A 491 -4.30 3.16 -61.88
C ASP A 491 -5.10 3.23 -60.55
N GLY A 492 -5.35 4.44 -60.01
CA GLY A 492 -6.14 4.68 -58.78
C GLY A 492 -5.40 4.55 -57.45
N ILE A 493 -4.23 3.90 -57.42
CA ILE A 493 -3.63 3.47 -56.14
C ILE A 493 -2.95 4.65 -55.36
N PRO A 494 -3.19 4.81 -54.04
CA PRO A 494 -2.55 5.81 -53.17
C PRO A 494 -1.02 5.84 -53.26
N ASN A 495 -0.41 7.02 -53.45
CA ASN A 495 1.05 7.18 -53.49
C ASN A 495 1.80 6.73 -52.20
N PRO A 496 1.21 6.70 -51.00
CA PRO A 496 1.84 6.06 -49.84
C PRO A 496 1.94 4.53 -49.97
N ALA A 497 1.05 3.90 -50.73
CA ALA A 497 1.02 2.47 -51.03
C ALA A 497 2.01 2.06 -52.13
N SER A 498 2.10 0.75 -52.35
CA SER A 498 2.77 0.16 -53.52
C SER A 498 1.77 0.12 -54.68
N PRO A 499 2.20 0.24 -55.96
CA PRO A 499 1.37 -0.04 -57.17
C PRO A 499 0.96 -1.52 -57.34
N THR A 500 0.56 -2.15 -56.23
CA THR A 500 0.11 -3.52 -56.01
C THR A 500 -0.86 -3.61 -54.83
N GLY A 501 -1.19 -2.48 -54.19
CA GLY A 501 -1.85 -2.39 -52.88
C GLY A 501 -1.11 -3.15 -51.76
N GLN A 502 -1.86 -3.39 -50.68
CA GLN A 502 -1.54 -4.27 -49.56
C GLN A 502 -2.48 -5.48 -49.48
N ASP A 503 -2.08 -6.54 -48.77
CA ASP A 503 -2.99 -7.64 -48.39
C ASP A 503 -3.86 -7.19 -47.19
N VAL A 504 -5.10 -7.68 -47.07
CA VAL A 504 -6.10 -7.31 -46.00
C VAL A 504 -5.66 -7.39 -44.53
N GLY A 505 -4.49 -7.94 -44.22
CA GLY A 505 -3.91 -7.93 -42.86
C GLY A 505 -4.89 -8.41 -41.77
N THR A 506 -5.33 -7.48 -40.91
CA THR A 506 -6.36 -7.71 -39.87
C THR A 506 -7.73 -7.10 -40.15
N SER A 507 -7.92 -6.29 -41.20
CA SER A 507 -9.05 -5.34 -41.38
C SER A 507 -10.47 -5.95 -41.52
N THR A 508 -10.57 -7.26 -41.37
CA THR A 508 -11.79 -8.04 -41.60
C THR A 508 -12.03 -9.12 -40.51
N ASP A 509 -11.46 -8.91 -39.31
CA ASP A 509 -11.58 -9.73 -38.11
C ASP A 509 -11.60 -8.85 -36.84
N ASN A 510 -12.78 -8.32 -36.49
CA ASN A 510 -13.09 -7.51 -35.29
C ASN A 510 -12.83 -8.16 -33.91
N THR A 511 -11.96 -9.16 -33.88
CA THR A 511 -11.31 -9.69 -32.68
C THR A 511 -9.83 -9.33 -32.60
N GLN A 512 -9.25 -8.66 -33.61
CA GLN A 512 -7.83 -8.33 -33.75
C GLN A 512 -7.60 -7.00 -34.51
N LYS A 513 -6.95 -6.02 -33.86
CA LYS A 513 -6.39 -4.81 -34.49
C LYS A 513 -4.91 -4.94 -34.82
N ASP A 514 -4.40 -4.11 -35.72
CA ASP A 514 -2.97 -3.79 -35.75
C ASP A 514 -2.53 -3.06 -34.46
N ALA A 515 -1.31 -3.33 -34.03
CA ALA A 515 -0.70 -2.74 -32.85
C ALA A 515 -0.63 -1.20 -32.87
N ASP A 516 -0.40 -0.55 -34.02
CA ASP A 516 -0.25 0.90 -34.13
C ASP A 516 -1.60 1.66 -34.06
N CYS A 517 -2.74 0.95 -34.11
CA CYS A 517 -4.05 1.47 -33.68
C CYS A 517 -4.25 1.47 -32.16
N CYS A 518 -3.37 0.82 -31.39
CA CYS A 518 -3.45 0.75 -29.93
C CYS A 518 -2.28 1.49 -29.24
N SER A 519 -2.61 2.33 -28.26
CA SER A 519 -1.62 3.04 -27.45
C SER A 519 -1.59 2.50 -26.02
N LEU A 520 -0.61 1.63 -25.73
CA LEU A 520 -0.30 1.15 -24.38
C LEU A 520 0.74 2.05 -23.71
N SER A 521 0.39 2.67 -22.59
CA SER A 521 1.29 3.50 -21.78
C SER A 521 1.23 3.04 -20.33
N THR A 522 2.27 2.31 -19.92
CA THR A 522 2.41 1.69 -18.60
C THR A 522 3.43 2.43 -17.72
N ASN A 523 3.38 2.24 -16.39
CA ASN A 523 4.26 2.91 -15.43
C ASN A 523 4.59 2.01 -14.21
N ASP A 524 5.86 1.98 -13.81
CA ASP A 524 6.33 1.37 -12.55
C ASP A 524 5.45 1.69 -11.32
N ASP A 525 5.13 0.64 -10.56
CA ASP A 525 4.39 0.70 -9.30
C ASP A 525 5.28 0.71 -8.07
N SER A 526 4.71 1.08 -6.92
CA SER A 526 5.38 0.88 -5.64
C SER A 526 4.42 0.66 -4.48
N GLY A 527 4.90 -0.08 -3.48
CA GLY A 527 4.16 -0.35 -2.26
C GLY A 527 5.05 -0.56 -1.05
N SER A 528 4.49 -0.41 0.15
CA SER A 528 5.23 -0.64 1.39
C SER A 528 4.38 -1.21 2.50
N GLY A 529 5.03 -1.98 3.35
CA GLY A 529 4.43 -2.63 4.51
C GLY A 529 5.49 -3.01 5.56
N THR A 530 5.12 -3.89 6.48
CA THR A 530 5.91 -4.21 7.67
C THR A 530 6.01 -5.71 7.85
N VAL A 531 7.17 -6.22 8.28
CA VAL A 531 7.37 -7.65 8.61
C VAL A 531 6.27 -8.17 9.55
N GLY A 532 5.87 -9.43 9.35
CA GLY A 532 4.84 -10.10 10.15
C GLY A 532 3.42 -9.59 9.89
N THR A 533 3.21 -8.73 8.89
CA THR A 533 1.90 -8.20 8.49
C THR A 533 1.73 -8.33 6.98
N ALA A 534 0.89 -9.26 6.53
CA ALA A 534 0.57 -9.38 5.11
C ALA A 534 -0.13 -8.11 4.60
N PHE A 535 0.23 -7.67 3.40
CA PHE A 535 -0.35 -6.49 2.76
C PHE A 535 -0.51 -6.70 1.25
N THR A 536 -1.31 -5.83 0.64
CA THR A 536 -1.66 -5.88 -0.77
C THR A 536 -1.41 -4.51 -1.38
N ILE A 537 -0.63 -4.48 -2.46
CA ILE A 537 -0.53 -3.32 -3.35
C ILE A 537 -1.76 -3.37 -4.26
N PRO A 538 -2.53 -2.26 -4.40
CA PRO A 538 -3.70 -2.21 -5.27
C PRO A 538 -3.37 -2.57 -6.74
N ASN A 539 -4.42 -2.73 -7.55
CA ASN A 539 -4.31 -3.01 -8.98
C ASN A 539 -3.22 -2.15 -9.67
N VAL A 540 -2.18 -2.83 -10.18
CA VAL A 540 -1.06 -2.23 -10.92
C VAL A 540 -1.52 -1.37 -12.09
N LEU A 541 -2.65 -1.68 -12.73
CA LEU A 541 -3.16 -0.93 -13.89
C LEU A 541 -3.85 0.41 -13.52
N THR A 542 -3.66 0.96 -12.32
CA THR A 542 -4.40 2.16 -11.86
C THR A 542 -3.74 3.49 -12.21
N ASN A 543 -2.47 3.46 -12.55
CA ASN A 543 -1.65 4.54 -13.12
C ASN A 543 -1.55 4.45 -14.67
N ASP A 544 -1.77 3.26 -15.23
CA ASP A 544 -1.64 2.92 -16.65
C ASP A 544 -2.79 3.42 -17.54
N THR A 545 -2.56 3.40 -18.86
CA THR A 545 -3.59 3.61 -19.87
C THR A 545 -3.44 2.71 -21.11
N VAL A 546 -4.58 2.28 -21.66
CA VAL A 546 -4.76 1.85 -23.04
C VAL A 546 -5.66 2.88 -23.72
N ASN A 547 -5.26 3.42 -24.87
CA ASN A 547 -6.03 4.43 -25.61
C ASN A 547 -6.46 5.63 -24.73
N GLY A 548 -5.53 6.08 -23.87
CA GLY A 548 -5.71 7.17 -22.91
C GLY A 548 -6.67 6.89 -21.75
N SER A 549 -7.20 5.66 -21.65
CA SER A 549 -8.18 5.23 -20.64
C SER A 549 -7.61 4.16 -19.72
N THR A 550 -8.04 4.10 -18.46
CA THR A 550 -7.56 3.09 -17.49
C THR A 550 -7.87 1.67 -18.00
N PRO A 551 -6.90 0.75 -18.08
CA PRO A 551 -7.10 -0.57 -18.66
C PRO A 551 -8.12 -1.41 -17.88
N THR A 552 -8.86 -2.26 -18.59
CA THR A 552 -9.74 -3.28 -17.99
C THR A 552 -9.12 -4.66 -18.16
N ILE A 553 -8.95 -5.41 -17.07
CA ILE A 553 -8.48 -6.80 -17.12
C ILE A 553 -9.55 -7.68 -17.77
N GLY A 554 -9.16 -8.49 -18.75
CA GLY A 554 -10.08 -9.42 -19.40
C GLY A 554 -9.47 -10.16 -20.59
N THR A 555 -10.31 -10.51 -21.56
CA THR A 555 -9.94 -11.28 -22.76
C THR A 555 -10.68 -10.82 -24.03
N GLY A 556 -11.41 -9.71 -23.98
CA GLY A 556 -11.94 -9.05 -25.19
C GLY A 556 -10.90 -8.12 -25.81
N LEU A 557 -11.18 -7.64 -27.02
CA LEU A 557 -10.39 -6.62 -27.71
C LEU A 557 -10.18 -5.37 -26.82
N GLU A 558 -9.00 -4.75 -26.92
CA GLU A 558 -8.50 -3.62 -26.10
C GLU A 558 -8.46 -3.84 -24.57
N GLN A 559 -9.01 -4.94 -24.05
CA GLN A 559 -8.79 -5.36 -22.65
C GLN A 559 -7.38 -5.89 -22.50
N VAL A 560 -6.81 -5.79 -21.28
CA VAL A 560 -5.46 -6.29 -21.01
C VAL A 560 -5.47 -7.66 -20.34
N THR A 561 -4.49 -8.48 -20.69
CA THR A 561 -4.01 -9.56 -19.83
C THR A 561 -2.76 -9.11 -19.08
N ILE A 562 -2.62 -9.58 -17.84
CA ILE A 562 -1.47 -9.30 -16.97
C ILE A 562 -0.86 -10.60 -16.45
N SER A 563 0.47 -10.64 -16.32
CA SER A 563 1.17 -11.84 -15.87
C SER A 563 2.47 -11.53 -15.14
N GLN A 564 2.95 -12.47 -14.32
CA GLN A 564 4.25 -12.35 -13.65
C GLN A 564 5.39 -12.57 -14.65
N SER A 565 6.32 -11.62 -14.76
CA SER A 565 7.58 -11.80 -15.48
C SER A 565 8.65 -12.37 -14.54
N GLY A 566 9.58 -13.14 -15.10
CA GLY A 566 10.73 -13.69 -14.38
C GLY A 566 10.37 -14.65 -13.24
N THR A 567 11.06 -14.51 -12.10
CA THR A 567 10.85 -15.33 -10.89
C THR A 567 10.80 -14.42 -9.67
N TRP A 568 9.65 -14.34 -9.02
CA TRP A 568 9.42 -13.50 -7.85
C TRP A 568 9.86 -14.19 -6.54
N ASP A 569 10.16 -13.39 -5.52
CA ASP A 569 10.54 -13.89 -4.20
C ASP A 569 9.40 -14.62 -3.47
N ALA A 570 9.76 -15.61 -2.65
CA ALA A 570 8.81 -16.51 -2.01
C ALA A 570 7.91 -15.77 -1.00
N GLY A 571 6.63 -15.61 -1.36
CA GLY A 571 5.64 -14.87 -0.57
C GLY A 571 5.15 -13.58 -1.25
N ILE A 572 5.67 -13.24 -2.43
CA ILE A 572 5.18 -12.13 -3.27
C ILE A 572 4.47 -12.73 -4.50
N THR A 573 3.22 -12.34 -4.76
CA THR A 573 2.40 -12.89 -5.86
C THR A 573 1.47 -11.85 -6.48
N LEU A 574 1.40 -11.81 -7.82
CA LEU A 574 0.37 -11.08 -8.57
C LEU A 574 -0.92 -11.92 -8.63
N ASP A 575 -2.08 -11.29 -8.40
CA ASP A 575 -3.37 -11.84 -8.82
C ASP A 575 -3.69 -11.32 -10.24
N PRO A 576 -3.65 -12.17 -11.29
CA PRO A 576 -3.87 -11.74 -12.67
C PRO A 576 -5.34 -11.43 -13.00
N ALA A 577 -6.28 -11.63 -12.05
CA ALA A 577 -7.69 -11.28 -12.22
C ALA A 577 -8.06 -9.93 -11.58
N THR A 578 -7.26 -9.43 -10.63
CA THR A 578 -7.48 -8.12 -9.97
C THR A 578 -6.35 -7.11 -10.19
N GLY A 579 -5.17 -7.57 -10.61
CA GLY A 579 -3.94 -6.78 -10.69
C GLY A 579 -3.28 -6.49 -9.35
N GLU A 580 -3.79 -7.05 -8.26
CA GLU A 580 -3.26 -6.81 -6.92
C GLU A 580 -1.98 -7.62 -6.68
N VAL A 581 -0.92 -6.96 -6.19
CA VAL A 581 0.30 -7.64 -5.73
C VAL A 581 0.23 -7.89 -4.24
N ASN A 582 0.10 -9.17 -3.88
CA ASN A 582 -0.03 -9.64 -2.51
C ASN A 582 1.35 -10.01 -1.95
N VAL A 583 1.63 -9.52 -0.73
CA VAL A 583 2.89 -9.73 0.01
C VAL A 583 2.56 -10.41 1.34
N ALA A 584 3.08 -11.61 1.54
CA ALA A 584 2.82 -12.42 2.73
C ALA A 584 3.51 -11.89 4.00
N ASP A 585 2.96 -12.23 5.16
CA ASP A 585 3.51 -11.91 6.49
C ASP A 585 4.90 -12.53 6.74
N SER A 586 5.24 -13.60 6.02
CA SER A 586 6.54 -14.27 6.05
C SER A 586 7.65 -13.58 5.22
N VAL A 587 7.34 -12.53 4.46
CA VAL A 587 8.36 -11.80 3.69
C VAL A 587 9.24 -10.99 4.65
N SER A 588 10.56 -11.07 4.45
CA SER A 588 11.55 -10.45 5.33
C SER A 588 11.68 -8.95 5.08
N ALA A 589 12.32 -8.21 6.00
CA ALA A 589 12.62 -6.79 5.78
C ALA A 589 13.62 -6.63 4.62
N GLY A 590 13.35 -5.65 3.74
CA GLY A 590 14.15 -5.40 2.54
C GLY A 590 13.42 -4.58 1.49
N SER A 591 14.10 -4.34 0.37
CA SER A 591 13.51 -3.82 -0.86
C SER A 591 13.55 -4.92 -1.91
N TYR A 592 12.41 -5.17 -2.54
CA TYR A 592 12.22 -6.16 -3.60
C TYR A 592 11.74 -5.44 -4.85
N SER A 593 12.28 -5.79 -6.00
CA SER A 593 11.87 -5.28 -7.32
C SER A 593 11.42 -6.48 -8.14
N VAL A 594 10.16 -6.48 -8.59
CA VAL A 594 9.56 -7.62 -9.30
C VAL A 594 8.90 -7.15 -10.59
N GLU A 595 9.12 -7.89 -11.69
CA GLU A 595 8.64 -7.52 -13.01
C GLU A 595 7.26 -8.14 -13.31
N TYR A 596 6.35 -7.38 -13.92
CA TYR A 596 5.10 -7.89 -14.49
C TYR A 596 4.97 -7.48 -15.95
N GLN A 597 4.27 -8.28 -16.75
CA GLN A 597 3.98 -7.99 -18.15
C GLN A 597 2.51 -7.66 -18.34
N VAL A 598 2.23 -6.56 -19.04
CA VAL A 598 0.91 -6.16 -19.53
C VAL A 598 0.86 -6.42 -21.03
N CYS A 599 -0.23 -7.00 -21.53
CA CYS A 599 -0.47 -7.21 -22.96
C CYS A 599 -1.89 -6.76 -23.33
N VAL A 600 -2.04 -6.01 -24.43
CA VAL A 600 -3.36 -5.69 -25.01
C VAL A 600 -3.86 -6.89 -25.82
N ASN A 601 -5.02 -7.43 -25.48
CA ASN A 601 -5.61 -8.56 -26.20
C ASN A 601 -6.17 -8.10 -27.55
N GLY A 602 -6.04 -8.95 -28.58
CA GLY A 602 -6.48 -8.61 -29.92
C GLY A 602 -5.60 -7.54 -30.58
N THR A 603 -4.28 -7.61 -30.40
CA THR A 603 -3.32 -6.79 -31.14
C THR A 603 -2.35 -7.66 -31.94
N VAL A 604 -2.09 -7.27 -33.18
CA VAL A 604 -1.20 -7.94 -34.13
C VAL A 604 -0.17 -6.90 -34.63
N PRO A 605 1.14 -7.09 -34.46
CA PRO A 605 1.77 -8.01 -33.49
C PRO A 605 1.35 -7.70 -32.04
N SER A 606 1.52 -8.65 -31.13
CA SER A 606 1.06 -8.48 -29.74
C SER A 606 1.72 -7.30 -29.02
N LEU A 607 0.92 -6.27 -28.70
CA LEU A 607 1.35 -5.09 -27.98
C LEU A 607 1.48 -5.39 -26.47
N CYS A 608 2.71 -5.54 -26.00
CA CYS A 608 3.01 -5.81 -24.60
C CYS A 608 4.17 -4.97 -24.06
N THR A 609 4.08 -4.54 -22.80
CA THR A 609 5.14 -3.88 -22.03
C THR A 609 5.46 -4.65 -20.74
N THR A 610 6.60 -4.34 -20.12
CA THR A 610 7.03 -4.95 -18.86
C THR A 610 7.49 -3.85 -17.91
N GLU A 611 6.81 -3.72 -16.77
CA GLU A 611 7.08 -2.73 -15.73
C GLU A 611 7.55 -3.42 -14.43
N THR A 612 8.03 -2.64 -13.46
CA THR A 612 8.42 -3.13 -12.13
C THR A 612 7.41 -2.73 -11.05
N VAL A 613 7.40 -3.51 -9.97
CA VAL A 613 6.78 -3.13 -8.69
C VAL A 613 7.88 -3.05 -7.63
N GLU A 614 8.12 -1.84 -7.11
CA GLU A 614 9.08 -1.58 -6.04
C GLU A 614 8.43 -1.77 -4.66
N ILE A 615 8.78 -2.86 -3.98
CA ILE A 615 8.15 -3.33 -2.74
C ILE A 615 9.12 -3.12 -1.57
N THR A 616 8.79 -2.22 -0.65
CA THR A 616 9.59 -1.99 0.57
C THR A 616 8.92 -2.60 1.80
N VAL A 617 9.55 -3.63 2.36
CA VAL A 617 9.12 -4.25 3.64
C VAL A 617 10.02 -3.72 4.75
N ALA A 618 9.44 -2.93 5.66
CA ALA A 618 10.15 -2.33 6.79
C ALA A 618 10.19 -3.25 8.01
N ASP A 619 11.21 -3.08 8.86
CA ASP A 619 11.30 -3.70 10.19
C ASP A 619 10.08 -3.35 11.06
N ALA A 620 9.57 -4.30 11.82
CA ALA A 620 8.45 -4.08 12.74
C ALA A 620 8.87 -3.17 13.91
N PRO A 621 8.20 -2.02 14.15
CA PRO A 621 8.61 -1.11 15.22
C PRO A 621 8.58 -1.76 16.61
N ILE A 622 9.74 -1.91 17.23
CA ILE A 622 9.88 -2.32 18.63
C ILE A 622 9.88 -1.05 19.50
N VAL A 623 8.88 -0.90 20.36
CA VAL A 623 8.88 0.12 21.43
C VAL A 623 9.23 -0.59 22.73
N ALA A 624 10.51 -0.52 23.08
CA ALA A 624 11.04 -1.03 24.33
C ALA A 624 11.01 0.07 25.41
N ASN A 625 10.32 -0.17 26.53
CA ASN A 625 10.21 0.76 27.66
C ASN A 625 11.11 0.31 28.82
N THR A 626 11.41 1.23 29.76
CA THR A 626 12.31 0.93 30.88
C THR A 626 11.56 0.41 32.10
N ASP A 627 11.92 -0.78 32.57
CA ASP A 627 11.29 -1.36 33.76
C ASP A 627 11.82 -0.82 35.08
N SER A 628 11.01 -0.97 36.12
CA SER A 628 11.48 -0.81 37.49
C SER A 628 10.81 -1.81 38.44
N GLY A 629 11.60 -2.28 39.41
CA GLY A 629 11.15 -3.20 40.46
C GLY A 629 11.92 -3.00 41.76
N SER A 630 11.45 -3.61 42.84
CA SER A 630 12.13 -3.54 44.14
C SER A 630 11.89 -4.78 44.98
N ILE A 631 12.93 -5.19 45.70
CA ILE A 631 12.94 -6.37 46.58
C ILE A 631 13.93 -6.13 47.73
N SER A 632 13.85 -6.85 48.85
CA SER A 632 14.88 -6.72 49.90
C SER A 632 16.11 -7.59 49.65
N THR A 633 17.14 -7.44 50.49
CA THR A 633 18.33 -8.31 50.59
C THR A 633 18.03 -9.82 50.66
N THR A 634 16.78 -10.22 50.95
CA THR A 634 16.30 -11.61 50.87
C THR A 634 16.40 -12.20 49.46
N GLY A 635 16.31 -11.39 48.40
CA GLY A 635 16.29 -11.85 47.01
C GLY A 635 14.99 -12.55 46.58
N GLY A 636 14.94 -12.97 45.31
CA GLY A 636 13.76 -13.47 44.61
C GLY A 636 13.49 -12.74 43.29
N GLU A 637 12.30 -12.90 42.75
CA GLU A 637 11.83 -12.20 41.55
C GLU A 637 11.48 -10.74 41.88
N ALA A 638 12.14 -9.78 41.23
CA ALA A 638 11.96 -8.35 41.47
C ALA A 638 11.12 -7.65 40.39
N ILE A 639 11.09 -8.20 39.17
CA ILE A 639 10.24 -7.79 38.04
C ILE A 639 9.74 -9.10 37.39
N PRO A 640 8.43 -9.38 37.33
CA PRO A 640 7.92 -10.66 36.81
C PRO A 640 8.16 -10.89 35.31
N ASN A 641 8.05 -9.83 34.51
CA ASN A 641 8.31 -9.85 33.07
C ASN A 641 8.66 -8.43 32.59
N VAL A 642 9.79 -8.28 31.88
CA VAL A 642 10.16 -7.02 31.23
C VAL A 642 9.22 -6.65 30.06
N LEU A 643 8.63 -7.64 29.38
CA LEU A 643 7.81 -7.38 28.19
C LEU A 643 6.40 -6.85 28.50
N ASP A 644 5.99 -6.75 29.78
CA ASP A 644 4.62 -6.36 30.18
C ASP A 644 4.21 -4.93 29.76
N ASN A 645 5.19 -4.09 29.41
CA ASN A 645 4.99 -2.71 28.92
C ASN A 645 5.53 -2.50 27.48
N ASP A 646 6.06 -3.53 26.85
CA ASP A 646 6.73 -3.47 25.55
C ASP A 646 5.77 -3.77 24.39
N THR A 647 6.04 -3.22 23.20
CA THR A 647 5.26 -3.54 21.99
C THR A 647 6.12 -3.82 20.75
N LEU A 648 5.63 -4.76 19.94
CA LEU A 648 6.10 -5.08 18.59
C LEU A 648 4.99 -4.71 17.60
N ASN A 649 5.27 -3.81 16.65
CA ASN A 649 4.28 -3.28 15.70
C ASN A 649 2.98 -2.79 16.38
N GLY A 650 3.11 -2.12 17.53
CA GLY A 650 2.00 -1.61 18.35
C GLY A 650 1.18 -2.66 19.12
N ASN A 651 1.46 -3.95 18.95
CA ASN A 651 0.86 -5.05 19.71
C ASN A 651 1.76 -5.46 20.88
N PRO A 652 1.26 -6.04 21.98
CA PRO A 652 2.09 -6.47 23.09
C PRO A 652 3.24 -7.40 22.68
N ALA A 653 4.43 -7.15 23.21
CA ALA A 653 5.56 -8.05 23.05
C ALA A 653 5.41 -9.29 23.94
N THR A 654 5.83 -10.46 23.46
CA THR A 654 5.71 -11.74 24.15
C THR A 654 6.86 -12.66 23.78
N THR A 655 7.21 -13.64 24.62
CA THR A 655 8.24 -14.66 24.30
C THR A 655 7.85 -15.60 23.14
N ALA A 656 6.71 -15.37 22.46
CA ALA A 656 6.31 -16.04 21.23
C ALA A 656 6.60 -15.23 19.95
N ASN A 657 6.60 -13.88 20.02
CA ASN A 657 6.87 -12.99 18.87
C ASN A 657 8.19 -12.21 18.98
N VAL A 658 8.78 -12.13 20.18
CA VAL A 658 10.15 -11.61 20.40
C VAL A 658 11.00 -12.60 21.19
N THR A 659 12.31 -12.46 21.04
CA THR A 659 13.33 -13.13 21.85
C THR A 659 14.04 -12.11 22.74
N LEU A 660 14.34 -12.50 23.97
CA LEU A 660 15.10 -11.70 24.94
C LEU A 660 16.56 -12.18 25.02
N THR A 661 17.48 -11.26 25.25
CA THR A 661 18.83 -11.57 25.74
C THR A 661 19.29 -10.55 26.78
N GLN A 662 20.07 -10.99 27.78
CA GLN A 662 20.74 -10.08 28.70
C GLN A 662 22.03 -9.56 28.06
N VAL A 663 22.14 -8.25 27.88
CA VAL A 663 23.32 -7.58 27.31
C VAL A 663 24.36 -7.31 28.40
N SER A 664 23.95 -6.70 29.51
CA SER A 664 24.81 -6.41 30.65
C SER A 664 24.06 -6.37 31.98
N THR A 665 24.79 -6.44 33.09
CA THR A 665 24.25 -6.18 34.42
C THR A 665 25.29 -5.47 35.28
N SER A 666 24.84 -4.51 36.07
CA SER A 666 25.67 -3.79 37.05
C SER A 666 26.11 -4.64 38.25
N ASN A 667 25.46 -5.80 38.48
CA ASN A 667 25.79 -6.72 39.56
C ASN A 667 25.44 -8.17 39.15
N PRO A 668 26.38 -9.14 39.21
CA PRO A 668 26.08 -10.54 38.85
C PRO A 668 25.05 -11.22 39.75
N GLY A 669 24.67 -10.62 40.88
CA GLY A 669 23.52 -11.03 41.69
C GLY A 669 22.16 -10.58 41.16
N VAL A 670 22.09 -9.79 40.08
CA VAL A 670 20.84 -9.33 39.45
C VAL A 670 20.84 -9.72 37.97
N THR A 671 19.89 -10.58 37.57
CA THR A 671 19.89 -11.24 36.25
C THR A 671 18.49 -11.38 35.66
N LEU A 672 18.37 -11.15 34.36
CA LEU A 672 17.20 -11.50 33.54
C LEU A 672 17.19 -13.01 33.24
N ASP A 673 16.03 -13.65 33.33
CA ASP A 673 15.75 -14.95 32.70
C ASP A 673 15.16 -14.73 31.29
N PRO A 674 15.90 -15.04 30.20
CA PRO A 674 15.42 -14.85 28.83
C PRO A 674 14.20 -15.71 28.44
N ALA A 675 13.90 -16.77 29.18
CA ALA A 675 12.78 -17.67 28.86
C ALA A 675 11.43 -17.19 29.42
N THR A 676 11.45 -16.39 30.48
CA THR A 676 10.24 -15.88 31.18
C THR A 676 10.10 -14.36 31.11
N GLY A 677 11.21 -13.63 30.93
CA GLY A 677 11.27 -12.18 31.07
C GLY A 677 11.50 -11.70 32.50
N ALA A 678 11.60 -12.60 33.48
CA ALA A 678 11.71 -12.24 34.89
C ALA A 678 13.11 -11.72 35.28
N VAL A 679 13.19 -10.59 35.97
CA VAL A 679 14.45 -10.09 36.56
C VAL A 679 14.53 -10.55 38.02
N ASN A 680 15.52 -11.38 38.29
CA ASN A 680 15.75 -12.06 39.55
C ASN A 680 16.95 -11.48 40.30
N VAL A 681 16.86 -11.48 41.63
CA VAL A 681 17.90 -11.02 42.57
C VAL A 681 18.33 -12.17 43.46
N ALA A 682 19.63 -12.45 43.53
CA ALA A 682 20.21 -13.44 44.44
C ALA A 682 20.13 -12.96 45.90
N ALA A 683 19.81 -13.88 46.81
CA ALA A 683 19.82 -13.62 48.26
C ALA A 683 21.20 -13.14 48.74
N GLY A 684 21.23 -12.12 49.60
CA GLY A 684 22.46 -11.47 50.04
C GLY A 684 23.04 -10.45 49.04
N THR A 685 22.34 -10.13 47.96
CA THR A 685 22.66 -8.94 47.16
C THR A 685 22.53 -7.69 48.04
N PRO A 686 23.58 -6.83 48.16
CA PRO A 686 23.52 -5.66 49.03
C PRO A 686 22.42 -4.66 48.65
N ALA A 687 22.01 -3.81 49.59
CA ALA A 687 21.08 -2.73 49.30
C ALA A 687 21.68 -1.68 48.35
N GLY A 688 20.93 -1.29 47.33
CA GLY A 688 21.38 -0.40 46.26
C GLY A 688 20.47 -0.45 45.02
N ALA A 689 20.66 0.48 44.09
CA ALA A 689 20.01 0.43 42.79
C ALA A 689 20.93 -0.28 41.78
N TYR A 690 20.40 -1.28 41.10
CA TYR A 690 21.08 -2.06 40.07
C TYR A 690 20.32 -1.99 38.76
N THR A 691 21.04 -1.96 37.65
CA THR A 691 20.51 -2.02 36.29
C THR A 691 20.89 -3.33 35.61
N VAL A 692 19.93 -3.89 34.87
CA VAL A 692 20.13 -4.94 33.88
C VAL A 692 19.80 -4.33 32.52
N GLU A 693 20.72 -4.43 31.57
CA GLU A 693 20.53 -4.02 30.18
C GLU A 693 20.17 -5.27 29.38
N TYR A 694 19.09 -5.20 28.61
CA TYR A 694 18.58 -6.33 27.83
C TYR A 694 18.24 -5.90 26.40
N GLN A 695 18.24 -6.87 25.51
CA GLN A 695 17.87 -6.69 24.11
C GLN A 695 16.64 -7.53 23.79
N ILE A 696 15.68 -6.88 23.13
CA ILE A 696 14.51 -7.50 22.50
C ILE A 696 14.85 -7.61 21.01
N CYS A 697 14.67 -8.79 20.42
CA CYS A 697 14.77 -9.02 18.98
C CYS A 697 13.49 -9.68 18.45
N GLU A 698 13.01 -9.26 17.28
CA GLU A 698 11.85 -9.87 16.63
C GLU A 698 12.13 -11.33 16.23
N THR A 699 11.20 -12.25 16.52
CA THR A 699 11.38 -13.68 16.19
C THR A 699 11.29 -13.95 14.69
N ALA A 700 10.49 -13.19 13.95
CA ALA A 700 10.37 -13.28 12.49
C ALA A 700 11.58 -12.65 11.76
N ASN A 701 12.24 -11.67 12.38
CA ASN A 701 13.38 -10.93 11.84
C ASN A 701 14.44 -10.74 12.93
N PRO A 702 15.32 -11.73 13.16
CA PRO A 702 16.31 -11.70 14.24
C PRO A 702 17.38 -10.60 14.14
N THR A 703 17.35 -9.77 13.10
CA THR A 703 18.17 -8.56 12.94
C THR A 703 17.46 -7.28 13.41
N ASN A 704 16.14 -7.28 13.48
CA ASN A 704 15.35 -6.20 14.08
C ASN A 704 15.40 -6.32 15.61
N CYS A 705 16.21 -5.48 16.26
CA CYS A 705 16.44 -5.52 17.69
C CYS A 705 16.52 -4.13 18.33
N THR A 706 16.04 -4.00 19.56
CA THR A 706 16.15 -2.78 20.40
C THR A 706 16.58 -3.15 21.81
N THR A 707 17.39 -2.29 22.45
CA THR A 707 17.85 -2.44 23.84
C THR A 707 17.06 -1.58 24.81
N SER A 708 16.76 -2.12 25.99
CA SER A 708 16.19 -1.37 27.12
C SER A 708 16.89 -1.73 28.44
N THR A 709 16.48 -1.07 29.53
CA THR A 709 17.08 -1.23 30.87
C THR A 709 16.03 -1.42 31.93
N ALA A 710 16.19 -2.48 32.72
CA ALA A 710 15.40 -2.79 33.90
C ALA A 710 16.15 -2.33 35.16
N THR A 711 15.51 -1.49 35.99
CA THR A 711 16.11 -0.93 37.21
C THR A 711 15.54 -1.59 38.46
N VAL A 712 16.36 -2.39 39.15
CA VAL A 712 15.97 -3.06 40.40
C VAL A 712 16.55 -2.31 41.60
N THR A 713 15.69 -1.84 42.49
CA THR A 713 16.10 -1.26 43.78
C THR A 713 16.07 -2.34 44.86
N VAL A 714 17.24 -2.79 45.28
CA VAL A 714 17.39 -3.70 46.43
C VAL A 714 17.37 -2.87 47.72
N THR A 715 16.41 -3.14 48.59
CA THR A 715 16.26 -2.47 49.90
C THR A 715 16.89 -3.29 51.03
N THR A 716 17.24 -2.62 52.13
CA THR A 716 17.61 -3.31 53.37
C THR A 716 16.40 -4.03 53.98
N ASN A 717 16.65 -5.15 54.68
CA ASN A 717 15.64 -5.74 55.55
C ASN A 717 15.43 -4.83 56.78
N PRO A 718 14.21 -4.38 57.13
CA PRO A 718 14.01 -3.49 58.28
C PRO A 718 14.44 -4.16 59.59
N ILE A 719 15.30 -3.49 60.35
CA ILE A 719 15.60 -3.84 61.75
C ILE A 719 14.70 -2.98 62.64
N VAL A 720 14.06 -3.59 63.63
CA VAL A 720 13.39 -2.88 64.72
C VAL A 720 14.09 -3.27 66.01
N ALA A 721 15.02 -2.40 66.43
CA ALA A 721 15.74 -2.51 67.68
C ALA A 721 14.95 -1.82 68.81
N ASN A 722 14.61 -2.56 69.86
CA ASN A 722 13.91 -2.06 71.04
C ASN A 722 14.90 -1.83 72.20
N THR A 723 14.47 -1.18 73.27
CA THR A 723 15.32 -0.91 74.45
C THR A 723 15.09 -1.94 75.55
N ASP A 724 16.16 -2.59 76.01
CA ASP A 724 16.07 -3.57 77.10
C ASP A 724 16.10 -2.92 78.48
N SER A 725 15.57 -3.67 79.45
CA SER A 725 15.74 -3.37 80.88
C SER A 725 15.97 -4.64 81.69
N GLY A 726 16.82 -4.55 82.71
CA GLY A 726 17.11 -5.61 83.67
C GLY A 726 17.54 -5.05 85.02
N SER A 727 17.57 -5.89 86.04
CA SER A 727 18.05 -5.50 87.38
C SER A 727 18.71 -6.67 88.08
N ILE A 728 19.75 -6.37 88.88
CA ILE A 728 20.53 -7.35 89.63
C ILE A 728 21.07 -6.73 90.92
N ALA A 729 21.50 -7.53 91.88
CA ALA A 729 22.21 -7.05 93.07
C ALA A 729 23.69 -6.76 92.76
N SER A 730 24.32 -5.91 93.57
CA SER A 730 25.77 -5.59 93.49
C SER A 730 26.72 -6.80 93.69
N THR A 731 26.19 -7.99 93.95
CA THR A 731 26.92 -9.27 93.85
C THR A 731 27.34 -9.62 92.43
N GLY A 732 26.73 -9.00 91.40
CA GLY A 732 27.00 -9.26 89.99
C GLY A 732 26.34 -10.54 89.45
N GLY A 733 26.48 -10.75 88.14
CA GLY A 733 25.87 -11.85 87.38
C GLY A 733 25.25 -11.37 86.06
N GLU A 734 24.46 -12.24 85.42
CA GLU A 734 23.67 -11.94 84.22
C GLU A 734 22.42 -11.12 84.62
N ALA A 735 22.29 -9.90 84.08
CA ALA A 735 21.17 -9.00 84.37
C ALA A 735 20.10 -8.99 83.28
N ILE A 736 20.47 -9.33 82.03
CA ILE A 736 19.59 -9.52 80.88
C ILE A 736 20.14 -10.74 80.11
N ALA A 737 19.30 -11.75 79.85
CA ALA A 737 19.74 -13.03 79.29
C ALA A 737 20.03 -12.99 77.77
N ASN A 738 19.25 -12.22 77.01
CA ASN A 738 19.48 -11.95 75.60
C ASN A 738 18.77 -10.65 75.22
N VAL A 739 19.50 -9.66 74.70
CA VAL A 739 18.95 -8.41 74.18
C VAL A 739 17.99 -8.61 72.99
N LEU A 740 18.28 -9.56 72.09
CA LEU A 740 17.46 -9.81 70.88
C LEU A 740 16.05 -10.37 71.18
N ALA A 741 15.68 -10.56 72.45
CA ALA A 741 14.41 -11.19 72.85
C ALA A 741 13.16 -10.37 72.49
N ASN A 742 13.31 -9.09 72.19
CA ASN A 742 12.24 -8.17 71.78
C ASN A 742 12.47 -7.54 70.38
N ASP A 743 13.57 -7.89 69.70
CA ASP A 743 14.00 -7.30 68.43
C ASP A 743 13.47 -8.06 67.22
N THR A 744 13.36 -7.39 66.08
CA THR A 744 12.98 -8.04 64.81
C THR A 744 13.83 -7.63 63.61
N LEU A 745 14.08 -8.60 62.72
CA LEU A 745 14.63 -8.42 61.39
C LEU A 745 13.56 -8.81 60.35
N ASN A 746 13.22 -7.90 59.45
CA ASN A 746 12.15 -8.03 58.47
C ASN A 746 10.81 -8.51 59.09
N GLY A 747 10.51 -8.04 60.31
CA GLY A 747 9.30 -8.39 61.08
C GLY A 747 9.31 -9.78 61.73
N ASN A 748 10.36 -10.58 61.56
CA ASN A 748 10.57 -11.85 62.28
C ASN A 748 11.47 -11.61 63.51
N PRO A 749 11.36 -12.38 64.61
CA PRO A 749 12.27 -12.25 65.75
C PRO A 749 13.74 -12.40 65.33
N ALA A 750 14.58 -11.47 65.74
CA ALA A 750 16.00 -11.46 65.37
C ALA A 750 16.78 -12.54 66.13
N THR A 751 17.79 -13.15 65.50
CA THR A 751 18.62 -14.19 66.12
C THR A 751 20.10 -14.06 65.76
N LEU A 752 20.98 -14.62 66.58
CA LEU A 752 22.43 -14.66 66.33
C LEU A 752 22.85 -15.51 65.11
N ALA A 753 21.90 -16.00 64.30
CA ALA A 753 22.13 -16.59 62.99
C ALA A 753 21.80 -15.64 61.81
N ASP A 754 21.02 -14.58 62.06
CA ASP A 754 20.58 -13.58 61.06
C ASP A 754 21.04 -12.15 61.36
N VAL A 755 21.42 -11.84 62.61
CA VAL A 755 22.06 -10.58 63.01
C VAL A 755 23.35 -10.81 63.81
N THR A 756 24.23 -9.82 63.80
CA THR A 756 25.43 -9.74 64.66
C THR A 756 25.32 -8.56 65.62
N LEU A 757 25.67 -8.77 66.89
CA LEU A 757 25.70 -7.74 67.92
C LEU A 757 27.08 -7.07 68.04
N SER A 758 27.10 -5.79 68.43
CA SER A 758 28.33 -5.08 68.82
C SER A 758 28.05 -4.15 70.01
N GLN A 759 28.97 -4.09 71.00
CA GLN A 759 28.85 -3.11 72.10
C GLN A 759 29.49 -1.78 71.66
N VAL A 760 28.68 -0.73 71.55
CA VAL A 760 29.11 0.62 71.15
C VAL A 760 29.69 1.38 72.35
N SER A 761 29.03 1.33 73.51
CA SER A 761 29.52 1.97 74.74
C SER A 761 28.85 1.42 76.01
N THR A 762 29.41 1.72 77.18
CA THR A 762 28.78 1.50 78.48
C THR A 762 29.07 2.67 79.40
N THR A 763 28.14 2.98 80.32
CA THR A 763 28.36 3.97 81.38
C THR A 763 29.34 3.51 82.45
N ASP A 764 29.60 2.20 82.60
CA ASP A 764 30.52 1.64 83.59
C ASP A 764 31.21 0.37 83.04
N PRO A 765 32.54 0.25 83.09
CA PRO A 765 33.27 -0.95 82.64
C PRO A 765 32.86 -2.26 83.34
N GLY A 766 32.19 -2.17 84.49
CA GLY A 766 31.59 -3.30 85.20
C GLY A 766 30.23 -3.75 84.66
N VAL A 767 29.71 -3.14 83.58
CA VAL A 767 28.47 -3.55 82.90
C VAL A 767 28.72 -3.68 81.40
N THR A 768 28.57 -4.89 80.86
CA THR A 768 28.99 -5.24 79.49
C THR A 768 28.02 -6.21 78.80
N LEU A 769 27.81 -6.03 77.50
CA LEU A 769 27.16 -7.01 76.63
C LEU A 769 28.18 -8.09 76.22
N ASP A 770 27.74 -9.35 76.16
CA ASP A 770 28.42 -10.44 75.45
C ASP A 770 27.81 -10.64 74.05
N PRO A 771 28.51 -10.25 72.96
CA PRO A 771 28.01 -10.40 71.60
C PRO A 771 27.79 -11.86 71.14
N ALA A 772 28.36 -12.85 71.85
CA ALA A 772 28.23 -14.27 71.49
C ALA A 772 26.96 -14.93 72.05
N THR A 773 26.28 -14.29 73.02
CA THR A 773 25.06 -14.79 73.66
C THR A 773 23.91 -13.78 73.66
N GLY A 774 24.22 -12.49 73.53
CA GLY A 774 23.28 -11.39 73.73
C GLY A 774 23.08 -11.01 75.20
N ALA A 775 23.79 -11.65 76.15
CA ALA A 775 23.60 -11.41 77.57
C ALA A 775 24.28 -10.11 78.06
N VAL A 776 23.61 -9.32 78.88
CA VAL A 776 24.21 -8.17 79.58
C VAL A 776 24.60 -8.58 81.00
N ASN A 777 25.89 -8.51 81.27
CA ASN A 777 26.52 -9.01 82.48
C ASN A 777 27.05 -7.86 83.35
N VAL A 778 26.92 -8.02 84.67
CA VAL A 778 27.38 -7.08 85.70
C VAL A 778 28.47 -7.72 86.55
N ALA A 779 29.60 -7.04 86.72
CA ALA A 779 30.69 -7.47 87.58
C ALA A 779 30.31 -7.41 89.07
N ALA A 780 30.86 -8.33 89.86
CA ALA A 780 30.70 -8.31 91.31
C ALA A 780 31.39 -7.06 91.90
N GLY A 781 30.66 -6.30 92.72
CA GLY A 781 31.14 -5.06 93.32
C GLY A 781 30.87 -3.79 92.50
N THR A 782 30.18 -3.88 91.35
CA THR A 782 29.59 -2.71 90.68
C THR A 782 28.64 -2.00 91.66
N ALA A 783 28.72 -0.67 91.74
CA ALA A 783 28.02 0.10 92.75
C ALA A 783 26.49 0.12 92.51
N PRO A 784 25.66 0.37 93.54
CA PRO A 784 24.23 0.57 93.33
C PRO A 784 23.96 1.81 92.47
N GLY A 785 23.16 1.65 91.42
CA GLY A 785 22.86 2.70 90.45
C GLY A 785 22.28 2.16 89.14
N THR A 786 21.78 3.07 88.29
CA THR A 786 21.30 2.74 86.94
C THR A 786 22.43 2.93 85.93
N TYR A 787 22.70 1.88 85.15
CA TYR A 787 23.72 1.86 84.11
C TYR A 787 23.09 1.61 82.74
N VAL A 788 23.75 2.09 81.68
CA VAL A 788 23.28 1.93 80.30
C VAL A 788 24.41 1.37 79.43
N VAL A 789 24.12 0.28 78.74
CA VAL A 789 24.95 -0.26 77.66
C VAL A 789 24.29 0.11 76.33
N SER A 790 24.99 0.85 75.47
CA SER A 790 24.53 1.08 74.10
C SER A 790 25.19 0.07 73.18
N TYR A 791 24.38 -0.55 72.34
CA TYR A 791 24.79 -1.62 71.44
C TYR A 791 24.14 -1.46 70.07
N GLU A 792 24.68 -2.19 69.10
CA GLU A 792 24.30 -2.15 67.70
C GLU A 792 23.92 -3.55 67.23
N ILE A 793 22.86 -3.63 66.41
CA ILE A 793 22.37 -4.85 65.77
C ILE A 793 22.56 -4.66 64.27
N CYS A 794 23.37 -5.50 63.63
CA CYS A 794 23.59 -5.48 62.18
C CYS A 794 23.05 -6.74 61.51
N GLU A 795 22.43 -6.63 60.32
CA GLU A 795 22.02 -7.77 59.50
C GLU A 795 23.25 -8.58 59.03
N ALA A 796 23.32 -9.87 59.38
CA ALA A 796 24.47 -10.71 59.05
C ALA A 796 24.63 -10.93 57.52
N ALA A 797 23.52 -10.87 56.78
CA ALA A 797 23.50 -10.92 55.31
C ALA A 797 23.89 -9.58 54.64
N ASN A 798 23.82 -8.47 55.37
CA ASN A 798 24.22 -7.14 54.88
C ASN A 798 24.81 -6.28 56.02
N PRO A 799 26.10 -6.44 56.38
CA PRO A 799 26.70 -5.80 57.55
C PRO A 799 26.85 -4.26 57.52
N THR A 800 26.17 -3.57 56.59
CA THR A 800 25.99 -2.11 56.59
C THR A 800 24.59 -1.67 57.02
N ASN A 801 23.65 -2.61 57.12
CA ASN A 801 22.30 -2.42 57.64
C ASN A 801 22.33 -2.67 59.15
N CYS A 802 22.43 -1.60 59.94
CA CYS A 802 22.57 -1.66 61.40
C CYS A 802 21.65 -0.64 62.08
N GLU A 803 21.12 -0.98 63.25
CA GLU A 803 20.34 -0.10 64.12
C GLU A 803 20.95 -0.10 65.54
N THR A 804 20.95 1.05 66.21
CA THR A 804 21.57 1.22 67.54
C THR A 804 20.53 1.45 68.62
N THR A 805 20.63 0.73 69.72
CA THR A 805 19.71 0.83 70.86
C THR A 805 20.47 0.77 72.20
N THR A 806 19.75 0.63 73.32
CA THR A 806 20.30 0.64 74.67
C THR A 806 19.63 -0.39 75.58
N ALA A 807 20.45 -1.14 76.31
CA ALA A 807 20.05 -1.93 77.45
C ALA A 807 20.30 -1.16 78.76
N THR A 808 19.27 -1.03 79.60
CA THR A 808 19.36 -0.36 80.90
C THR A 808 19.40 -1.38 82.04
N VAL A 809 20.40 -1.30 82.92
CA VAL A 809 20.57 -2.21 84.06
C VAL A 809 20.54 -1.44 85.38
N GLU A 810 19.58 -1.75 86.24
CA GLU A 810 19.53 -1.23 87.61
C GLU A 810 20.26 -2.18 88.56
N VAL A 811 21.44 -1.77 89.02
CA VAL A 811 22.20 -2.47 90.07
C VAL A 811 21.69 -2.01 91.42
N THR A 812 21.19 -2.95 92.21
CA THR A 812 20.60 -2.71 93.54
C THR A 812 21.60 -3.02 94.66
N GLY A 813 21.54 -2.23 95.74
CA GLY A 813 22.29 -2.46 96.97
C GLY A 813 21.34 -2.78 98.12
N SER A 814 21.82 -3.55 99.10
CA SER A 814 21.10 -3.81 100.35
C SER A 814 21.69 -2.95 101.48
N PRO A 815 20.96 -1.94 101.99
CA PRO A 815 21.36 -1.24 103.21
C PRO A 815 21.15 -2.14 104.42
N ASN A 816 22.14 -2.23 105.30
CA ASN A 816 21.89 -2.45 106.73
C ASN A 816 22.19 -1.11 107.42
N VAL A 817 21.19 -0.56 108.09
CA VAL A 817 21.21 0.78 108.68
C VAL A 817 20.79 0.65 110.14
N PHE A 818 21.51 1.36 111.01
CA PHE A 818 21.40 1.34 112.47
C PHE A 818 22.13 0.20 113.21
N ASP A 819 22.87 0.57 114.25
CA ASP A 819 23.45 -0.29 115.29
C ASP A 819 23.27 0.46 116.64
N PRO A 820 22.71 -0.16 117.71
CA PRO A 820 22.38 0.53 118.97
C PRO A 820 23.56 1.25 119.67
N PRO A 821 23.34 2.46 120.24
CA PRO A 821 24.37 3.15 121.01
C PRO A 821 24.87 2.32 122.20
N SER A 822 26.15 1.98 122.20
CA SER A 822 26.81 1.24 123.27
C SER A 822 27.34 2.19 124.37
N ALA A 823 27.58 1.65 125.58
CA ALA A 823 28.12 2.46 126.66
C ALA A 823 29.05 1.74 127.61
N ARG A 824 30.08 2.49 128.02
CA ARG A 824 31.08 2.08 129.00
C ARG A 824 30.95 2.89 130.28
N LYS A 825 30.86 2.22 131.43
CA LYS A 825 30.75 2.87 132.75
C LYS A 825 32.02 2.71 133.57
N THR A 826 32.30 3.67 134.44
CA THR A 826 33.44 3.67 135.37
C THR A 826 33.08 4.43 136.65
N VAL A 827 33.82 4.15 137.72
CA VAL A 827 33.66 4.81 139.02
C VAL A 827 35.01 5.16 139.61
N SER A 828 35.13 6.35 140.21
CA SER A 828 36.35 6.88 140.81
C SER A 828 36.05 7.61 142.13
N GLY A 829 37.10 8.05 142.84
CA GLY A 829 36.98 8.63 144.18
C GLY A 829 36.80 7.57 145.27
N GLY A 830 36.23 7.97 146.41
CA GLY A 830 36.09 7.08 147.57
C GLY A 830 35.47 7.77 148.78
N ALA A 831 34.85 6.96 149.65
CA ALA A 831 34.04 7.43 150.78
C ALA A 831 34.73 8.57 151.60
N PRO A 832 34.04 9.71 151.82
CA PRO A 832 32.60 9.86 151.74
C PRO A 832 31.99 10.15 150.36
N GLU A 833 32.77 10.39 149.29
CA GLU A 833 32.24 10.84 147.98
C GLU A 833 32.84 10.04 146.80
N MET A 834 31.98 9.54 145.90
CA MET A 834 32.36 8.86 144.66
C MET A 834 31.89 9.65 143.44
N GLU A 835 32.60 9.50 142.34
CA GLU A 835 32.25 10.04 141.02
C GLU A 835 32.03 8.90 140.03
N TRP A 836 30.84 8.85 139.44
CA TRP A 836 30.47 7.93 138.37
C TRP A 836 30.66 8.64 137.03
N LYS A 837 31.18 7.91 136.04
CA LYS A 837 31.34 8.37 134.66
C LYS A 837 30.83 7.30 133.70
N MET A 838 29.98 7.69 132.76
CA MET A 838 29.59 6.85 131.63
C MET A 838 29.88 7.57 130.31
N VAL A 839 30.18 6.80 129.28
CA VAL A 839 30.44 7.26 127.92
C VAL A 839 29.51 6.49 126.98
N TRP A 840 28.72 7.19 126.18
CA TRP A 840 27.81 6.62 125.17
C TRP A 840 28.32 6.94 123.75
N ILE A 841 28.41 5.93 122.90
CA ILE A 841 28.98 5.97 121.54
C ILE A 841 28.03 5.23 120.58
N ASN A 842 27.97 5.68 119.32
CA ASN A 842 27.21 5.04 118.25
C ASN A 842 28.18 4.70 117.11
N ASP A 843 28.62 3.44 117.01
CA ASP A 843 29.54 2.98 115.95
C ASP A 843 28.81 2.56 114.66
N GLY A 844 27.51 2.81 114.57
CA GLY A 844 26.73 2.73 113.33
C GLY A 844 27.06 3.85 112.34
N ASN A 845 26.43 3.78 111.16
CA ASN A 845 26.62 4.73 110.04
C ASN A 845 25.55 5.84 109.94
N ALA A 846 24.61 5.89 110.89
CA ALA A 846 23.53 6.86 110.98
C ALA A 846 23.35 7.39 112.41
N THR A 847 22.84 8.60 112.58
CA THR A 847 22.63 9.23 113.90
C THR A 847 21.55 8.50 114.70
N ALA A 848 21.84 8.18 115.96
CA ALA A 848 20.83 7.76 116.92
C ALA A 848 20.08 9.00 117.41
N LEU A 849 18.83 9.14 117.00
CA LEU A 849 17.99 10.30 117.30
C LEU A 849 17.34 10.17 118.69
N ASN A 850 17.10 11.33 119.31
CA ASN A 850 16.31 11.50 120.55
C ASN A 850 16.56 10.43 121.63
N THR A 851 17.83 10.06 121.82
CA THR A 851 18.25 9.02 122.74
C THR A 851 18.07 9.49 124.19
N GLN A 852 17.39 8.70 125.02
CA GLN A 852 17.14 8.94 126.43
C GLN A 852 18.00 8.00 127.29
N VAL A 853 18.94 8.55 128.05
CA VAL A 853 19.75 7.83 129.06
C VAL A 853 19.17 8.07 130.46
N LEU A 854 18.99 6.98 131.20
CA LEU A 854 18.46 6.95 132.56
C LEU A 854 19.40 6.16 133.48
N ASP A 855 19.85 6.77 134.57
CA ASP A 855 20.75 6.12 135.54
C ASP A 855 20.24 6.34 136.98
N PRO A 856 19.62 5.33 137.62
CA PRO A 856 19.21 5.41 139.01
C PRO A 856 20.38 5.76 139.95
N ILE A 857 20.13 6.60 140.96
CA ILE A 857 21.13 6.81 142.01
C ILE A 857 21.21 5.52 142.84
N PRO A 858 22.39 4.89 142.94
CA PRO A 858 22.49 3.53 143.44
C PRO A 858 22.15 3.43 144.93
N ALA A 859 21.47 2.34 145.28
CA ALA A 859 20.85 2.15 146.59
C ALA A 859 21.85 2.27 147.75
N ASN A 860 21.42 2.92 148.83
CA ASN A 860 22.22 3.28 150.00
C ASN A 860 23.33 4.32 149.74
N THR A 861 23.32 5.00 148.59
CA THR A 861 24.07 6.25 148.37
C THR A 861 23.13 7.45 148.23
N THR A 862 23.65 8.67 148.41
CA THR A 862 22.88 9.91 148.26
C THR A 862 23.54 10.81 147.22
N TYR A 863 22.80 11.23 146.19
CA TYR A 863 23.30 12.14 145.15
C TYR A 863 23.86 13.45 145.72
N VAL A 864 25.01 13.89 145.21
CA VAL A 864 25.59 15.20 145.52
C VAL A 864 24.88 16.25 144.67
N ALA A 865 24.08 17.10 145.31
CA ALA A 865 23.28 18.11 144.62
C ALA A 865 24.13 19.03 143.72
N GLY A 866 23.81 19.06 142.43
CA GLY A 866 24.52 19.87 141.42
C GLY A 866 25.83 19.26 140.91
N SER A 867 26.08 17.96 141.12
CA SER A 867 27.28 17.27 140.63
C SER A 867 27.17 16.68 139.22
N VAL A 868 25.98 16.61 138.63
CA VAL A 868 25.79 16.11 137.26
C VAL A 868 26.36 17.06 136.21
N VAL A 869 27.13 16.52 135.27
CA VAL A 869 27.64 17.18 134.07
C VAL A 869 27.44 16.24 132.89
N CYS A 870 26.99 16.77 131.76
CA CYS A 870 26.91 16.04 130.49
C CYS A 870 27.67 16.83 129.42
N ASP A 871 28.53 16.13 128.69
CA ASP A 871 29.49 16.67 127.73
C ASP A 871 29.36 15.88 126.43
N ALA A 872 28.53 16.37 125.51
CA ALA A 872 28.37 15.82 124.17
C ALA A 872 29.41 16.41 123.22
N ARG A 873 30.10 15.54 122.49
CA ARG A 873 31.30 15.86 121.71
C ARG A 873 31.11 15.54 120.22
N GLY A 874 31.93 16.17 119.40
CA GLY A 874 31.84 16.06 117.94
C GLY A 874 30.54 16.69 117.42
N ALA A 875 29.71 15.87 116.79
CA ALA A 875 28.40 16.25 116.26
C ALA A 875 27.21 15.79 117.14
N SER A 876 27.45 15.13 118.27
CA SER A 876 26.40 14.74 119.22
C SER A 876 25.80 15.95 119.95
N THR A 877 24.51 15.90 120.31
CA THR A 877 23.79 17.01 120.99
C THR A 877 23.37 16.64 122.40
N THR A 878 23.11 17.63 123.25
CA THR A 878 22.47 17.43 124.57
C THR A 878 21.33 18.43 124.71
N ASP A 879 20.14 17.91 124.91
CA ASP A 879 18.89 18.67 124.99
C ASP A 879 18.33 18.66 126.43
N VAL A 880 18.59 17.57 127.18
CA VAL A 880 18.36 17.47 128.64
C VAL A 880 19.58 16.90 129.34
N CYS A 881 19.96 17.48 130.49
CA CYS A 881 20.96 16.93 131.42
C CYS A 881 20.57 17.32 132.85
N THR A 882 19.99 16.38 133.61
CA THR A 882 19.39 16.68 134.92
C THR A 882 19.46 15.51 135.92
N TYR A 883 19.22 15.81 137.18
CA TYR A 883 18.87 14.84 138.21
C TYR A 883 17.38 14.98 138.53
N ASP A 884 16.59 13.91 138.34
CA ASP A 884 15.21 13.84 138.76
C ASP A 884 15.12 13.40 140.23
N ALA A 885 14.63 14.31 141.08
CA ALA A 885 14.50 14.10 142.51
C ALA A 885 13.24 13.32 142.93
N ASN A 886 12.28 13.10 142.03
CA ASN A 886 11.08 12.30 142.28
C ASN A 886 11.37 10.82 142.07
N GLU A 887 12.16 10.51 141.03
CA GLU A 887 12.54 9.15 140.64
C GLU A 887 13.95 8.76 141.13
N ASN A 888 14.68 9.70 141.76
CA ASN A 888 16.03 9.51 142.29
C ASN A 888 17.00 8.95 141.23
N ARG A 889 17.10 9.64 140.08
CA ARG A 889 17.91 9.21 138.93
C ARG A 889 18.52 10.38 138.16
N ILE A 890 19.64 10.15 137.48
CA ILE A 890 20.12 11.01 136.40
C ILE A 890 19.28 10.74 135.14
N ARG A 891 18.94 11.80 134.42
CA ARG A 891 18.27 11.77 133.10
C ARG A 891 19.01 12.69 132.14
N TRP A 892 19.41 12.12 131.01
CA TRP A 892 19.99 12.83 129.87
C TRP A 892 19.21 12.49 128.60
N GLU A 893 19.05 13.47 127.71
CA GLU A 893 18.39 13.29 126.40
C GLU A 893 19.12 14.11 125.33
N GLY A 894 19.28 13.55 124.12
CA GLY A 894 19.93 14.19 122.99
C GLY A 894 20.22 13.22 121.85
N ASN A 895 20.96 13.67 120.83
CA ASN A 895 21.31 12.85 119.66
C ASN A 895 22.76 12.37 119.73
N ILE A 896 23.02 11.10 119.40
CA ILE A 896 24.38 10.53 119.33
C ILE A 896 24.75 10.30 117.86
N ALA A 897 25.65 11.16 117.36
CA ALA A 897 26.09 11.13 115.97
C ALA A 897 26.95 9.89 115.66
N PRO A 898 26.93 9.39 114.40
CA PRO A 898 27.59 8.14 114.04
C PRO A 898 29.12 8.26 114.06
N ASP A 899 29.80 7.20 114.49
CA ASP A 899 31.23 7.15 114.70
C ASP A 899 31.84 5.77 114.35
N PRO A 900 31.83 5.36 113.06
CA PRO A 900 32.14 3.97 112.67
C PRO A 900 33.51 3.46 113.16
N GLY A 901 33.47 2.58 114.15
CA GLY A 901 34.65 1.99 114.79
C GLY A 901 35.14 2.68 116.08
N GLY A 902 34.42 3.67 116.59
CA GLY A 902 34.60 4.20 117.95
C GLY A 902 34.19 3.17 119.02
N THR A 903 34.97 3.03 120.09
CA THR A 903 34.72 2.02 121.15
C THR A 903 34.98 2.53 122.57
N ASP A 904 35.75 3.60 122.73
CA ASP A 904 35.91 4.34 123.98
C ASP A 904 36.32 5.82 123.74
N GLU A 905 36.41 6.59 124.82
CA GLU A 905 36.73 8.03 124.85
C GLU A 905 38.09 8.41 124.20
N ASN A 906 38.96 7.43 123.91
CA ASN A 906 40.27 7.67 123.29
C ASN A 906 40.27 7.48 121.76
N ASN A 907 39.26 6.81 121.19
CA ASN A 907 39.15 6.58 119.74
C ASN A 907 37.84 7.10 119.11
N SER A 908 36.87 7.54 119.91
CA SER A 908 35.62 8.13 119.42
C SER A 908 35.75 9.64 119.22
N ALA A 909 35.17 10.16 118.13
CA ALA A 909 35.03 11.58 117.84
C ALA A 909 33.62 12.13 118.15
N ASN A 910 32.59 11.28 118.13
CA ASN A 910 31.19 11.61 118.39
C ASN A 910 30.67 10.76 119.57
N GLU A 911 30.65 11.35 120.76
CA GLU A 911 30.31 10.65 122.01
C GLU A 911 29.50 11.55 122.95
N VAL A 912 28.91 10.95 123.99
CA VAL A 912 28.26 11.66 125.09
C VAL A 912 28.82 11.15 126.42
N VAL A 913 29.49 12.05 127.14
CA VAL A 913 30.11 11.76 128.43
C VAL A 913 29.27 12.34 129.55
N ILE A 914 28.76 11.49 130.46
CA ILE A 914 27.94 11.91 131.60
C ILE A 914 28.70 11.56 132.89
N THR A 915 28.93 12.56 133.75
CA THR A 915 29.50 12.38 135.09
C THR A 915 28.54 12.88 136.16
N PHE A 916 28.57 12.24 137.34
CA PHE A 916 27.85 12.72 138.53
C PHE A 916 28.44 12.10 139.80
N LYS A 917 28.04 12.60 140.98
CA LYS A 917 28.60 12.16 142.26
C LYS A 917 27.55 11.67 143.26
N THR A 918 27.98 10.74 144.12
CA THR A 918 27.19 10.15 145.19
C THR A 918 27.99 10.05 146.48
N THR A 919 27.39 10.42 147.60
CA THR A 919 27.96 10.18 148.93
C THR A 919 27.64 8.79 149.46
N VAL A 920 28.58 8.21 150.20
CA VAL A 920 28.53 6.83 150.70
C VAL A 920 28.60 6.81 152.23
N PRO A 921 27.52 6.39 152.93
CA PRO A 921 27.51 6.23 154.38
C PRO A 921 28.62 5.28 154.86
N PRO A 922 29.21 5.45 156.07
CA PRO A 922 30.31 4.62 156.58
C PRO A 922 30.10 3.10 156.52
N GLU A 923 28.85 2.66 156.66
CA GLU A 923 28.40 1.27 156.71
C GLU A 923 28.32 0.55 155.34
N VAL A 924 28.34 1.29 154.22
CA VAL A 924 28.19 0.72 152.87
C VAL A 924 29.55 0.29 152.31
N ASN A 925 29.75 -1.01 152.09
CA ASN A 925 31.04 -1.58 151.67
C ASN A 925 31.14 -1.90 150.18
N SER A 926 30.04 -1.93 149.45
CA SER A 926 29.99 -2.15 148.00
C SER A 926 28.78 -1.42 147.42
N VAL A 927 28.91 -0.89 146.20
CA VAL A 927 27.85 -0.19 145.47
C VAL A 927 27.96 -0.58 144.00
N GLU A 928 26.89 -1.11 143.42
CA GLU A 928 26.77 -1.34 141.97
C GLU A 928 25.82 -0.31 141.36
N ASN A 929 26.11 0.13 140.13
CA ASN A 929 25.21 0.99 139.37
C ASN A 929 25.28 0.74 137.85
N GLN A 930 24.12 0.70 137.18
CA GLN A 930 24.00 0.52 135.73
C GLN A 930 23.02 1.53 135.13
N ALA A 931 23.46 2.20 134.06
CA ALA A 931 22.62 3.09 133.29
C ALA A 931 21.95 2.33 132.14
N MET A 932 20.81 2.82 131.66
CA MET A 932 20.08 2.28 130.51
C MET A 932 19.74 3.37 129.49
N ALA A 933 19.74 3.04 128.20
CA ALA A 933 19.33 3.93 127.12
C ALA A 933 18.19 3.36 126.27
N TYR A 934 17.31 4.26 125.84
CA TYR A 934 16.31 4.04 124.79
C TYR A 934 16.61 5.03 123.65
N TYR A 935 16.29 4.67 122.42
CA TYR A 935 16.58 5.45 121.22
C TYR A 935 15.45 5.25 120.20
N ASP A 936 15.35 6.17 119.24
CA ASP A 936 14.49 6.08 118.06
C ASP A 936 15.04 5.01 117.10
N GLN A 937 14.32 3.89 116.92
CA GLN A 937 14.76 2.70 116.20
C GLN A 937 14.36 2.71 114.72
N ASP A 938 13.22 3.30 114.35
CA ASP A 938 12.76 3.36 112.95
C ASP A 938 13.08 4.69 112.23
N GLY A 939 13.43 5.73 112.99
CA GLY A 939 13.88 7.04 112.50
C GLY A 939 12.79 8.09 112.39
N ASP A 940 11.60 7.89 112.97
CA ASP A 940 10.48 8.85 112.90
C ASP A 940 10.64 10.08 113.83
N GLY A 941 11.51 9.99 114.83
CA GLY A 941 11.80 11.04 115.80
C GLY A 941 11.12 10.90 117.18
N ASP A 942 10.37 9.84 117.47
CA ASP A 942 9.70 9.65 118.77
C ASP A 942 10.01 8.29 119.44
N PHE A 943 11.23 8.16 119.99
CA PHE A 943 11.71 6.97 120.74
C PHE A 943 10.75 6.44 121.84
N GLN A 944 9.78 7.23 122.28
CA GLN A 944 8.79 6.79 123.27
C GLN A 944 7.76 5.82 122.64
N ASN A 945 7.54 5.88 121.32
CA ASN A 945 6.70 4.92 120.59
C ASN A 945 7.34 3.51 120.55
N ASP A 946 8.63 3.40 120.25
CA ASP A 946 9.43 2.17 120.25
C ASP A 946 9.49 1.53 121.63
N LYS A 947 9.73 2.38 122.63
CA LYS A 947 9.78 2.01 124.05
C LYS A 947 8.45 1.46 124.56
N ASP A 948 7.33 2.02 124.12
CA ASP A 948 5.99 1.49 124.41
C ASP A 948 5.63 0.26 123.54
N ALA A 949 6.24 0.12 122.35
CA ALA A 949 6.16 -1.07 121.50
C ALA A 949 7.00 -2.25 122.01
N GLY A 950 7.97 -2.01 122.90
CA GLY A 950 8.75 -3.03 123.61
C GLY A 950 10.26 -3.03 123.34
N LEU A 951 10.83 -1.92 122.84
CA LEU A 951 12.28 -1.76 122.66
C LEU A 951 13.05 -2.15 123.93
N THR A 952 14.00 -3.08 123.79
CA THR A 952 14.87 -3.50 124.88
C THR A 952 16.01 -2.49 125.05
N ALA A 953 16.05 -1.83 126.20
CA ALA A 953 17.05 -0.82 126.51
C ALA A 953 18.49 -1.35 126.44
N VAL A 954 19.41 -0.54 125.89
CA VAL A 954 20.85 -0.83 125.97
C VAL A 954 21.33 -0.53 127.37
N LEU A 955 22.09 -1.44 127.98
CA LEU A 955 22.65 -1.26 129.32
C LEU A 955 24.14 -0.91 129.25
N SER A 956 24.59 -0.01 130.12
CA SER A 956 26.02 0.26 130.31
C SER A 956 26.76 -1.00 130.79
N ASP A 957 27.94 -1.26 130.23
CA ASP A 957 28.63 -2.55 130.23
C ASP A 957 28.71 -3.29 131.58
N ASN A 958 28.02 -4.44 131.66
CA ASN A 958 28.46 -5.54 132.53
C ASN A 958 29.58 -6.28 131.78
N ALA A 959 30.82 -5.81 131.94
CA ALA A 959 31.95 -6.24 131.13
C ALA A 959 32.18 -7.76 131.19
N ASN A 960 32.53 -8.32 130.02
CA ASN A 960 32.61 -9.77 129.80
C ASN A 960 33.59 -10.43 130.80
N ALA A 961 33.09 -11.39 131.59
CA ALA A 961 33.66 -11.76 132.88
C ALA A 961 34.92 -12.65 132.79
N THR A 962 36.08 -12.05 132.42
CA THR A 962 37.36 -12.76 132.32
C THR A 962 38.55 -12.10 133.05
N ASP A 963 38.42 -10.89 133.59
CA ASP A 963 39.36 -10.33 134.57
C ASP A 963 38.60 -10.02 135.88
N SER A 964 39.19 -10.40 137.01
CA SER A 964 38.57 -10.33 138.35
C SER A 964 39.03 -9.12 139.17
N ALA A 965 39.83 -8.21 138.60
CA ALA A 965 40.47 -7.12 139.35
C ALA A 965 39.59 -5.88 139.57
N ILE A 966 38.81 -5.45 138.57
CA ILE A 966 37.96 -4.24 138.62
C ILE A 966 36.69 -4.48 137.80
N HIS A 967 35.51 -4.31 138.40
CA HIS A 967 34.22 -4.33 137.69
C HIS A 967 33.80 -2.89 137.36
N PRO A 968 33.55 -2.51 136.10
CA PRO A 968 33.26 -1.11 135.71
C PRO A 968 32.05 -0.50 136.43
N THR A 969 31.05 -1.32 136.71
CA THR A 969 29.79 -0.94 137.38
C THR A 969 29.84 -0.96 138.91
N VAL A 970 30.89 -1.51 139.54
CA VAL A 970 30.91 -1.78 140.99
C VAL A 970 32.07 -1.10 141.71
N TRP A 971 31.74 -0.21 142.64
CA TRP A 971 32.69 0.32 143.63
C TRP A 971 32.70 -0.54 144.91
N SER A 972 33.87 -0.69 145.54
CA SER A 972 34.00 -1.36 146.84
C SER A 972 34.98 -0.65 147.79
N ARG A 973 34.66 -0.67 149.08
CA ARG A 973 35.40 0.00 150.15
C ARG A 973 36.68 -0.75 150.52
N GLY A 974 37.73 -0.59 149.73
CA GLY A 974 39.08 -1.05 150.09
C GLY A 974 40.01 -1.48 148.96
N SER A 975 39.60 -1.38 147.69
CA SER A 975 40.47 -1.76 146.56
C SER A 975 41.58 -0.72 146.30
N PRO A 976 42.84 -1.12 146.03
CA PRO A 976 43.96 -0.21 145.85
C PRO A 976 43.99 0.43 144.44
N GLN A 977 43.40 1.61 144.32
CA GLN A 977 43.65 2.52 143.18
C GLN A 977 45.06 3.14 143.31
N SER A 978 46.08 2.51 142.69
CA SER A 978 47.47 3.00 142.67
C SER A 978 48.11 2.95 141.27
N PRO A 979 48.61 4.08 140.71
CA PRO A 979 49.04 4.18 139.31
C PRO A 979 50.55 3.91 139.09
N SER A 980 50.92 3.49 137.87
CA SER A 980 52.28 3.53 137.27
C SER A 980 52.11 3.42 135.73
N LEU A 981 52.75 4.17 134.83
CA LEU A 981 54.16 4.61 134.66
C LEU A 981 55.12 3.53 134.13
N LEU A 982 55.41 3.57 132.82
CA LEU A 982 56.72 3.56 132.11
C LEU A 982 56.37 3.52 130.59
N GLU A 983 56.78 4.42 129.69
CA GLU A 983 58.12 4.94 129.33
C GLU A 983 58.89 4.04 128.34
N THR A 984 59.67 4.67 127.44
CA THR A 984 60.53 4.10 126.38
C THR A 984 59.80 3.55 125.12
N GLY A 985 60.38 3.58 123.93
CA GLY A 985 61.60 4.28 123.49
C GLY A 985 62.36 3.61 122.33
N VAL A 986 63.00 4.43 121.49
CA VAL A 986 64.10 4.10 120.52
C VAL A 986 63.92 2.97 119.49
N ALA A 987 63.49 3.39 118.29
CA ALA A 987 64.18 3.25 116.99
C ALA A 987 64.94 1.96 116.57
N SER A 988 64.60 1.46 115.38
CA SER A 988 65.53 0.98 114.33
C SER A 988 64.81 0.96 112.97
N LEU A 989 65.39 1.10 111.76
CA LEU A 989 66.64 1.61 111.17
C LEU A 989 67.07 0.67 110.03
N LYS A 990 66.97 1.14 108.77
CA LYS A 990 67.48 0.48 107.53
C LYS A 990 66.68 -0.81 107.14
N MET A 991 66.72 -1.28 105.89
CA MET A 991 67.79 -1.15 104.88
C MET A 991 67.30 -1.02 103.42
N LEU A 992 68.12 -0.34 102.62
CA LEU A 992 68.00 -0.18 101.16
C LEU A 992 68.50 -1.44 100.44
N LEU A 993 68.01 -1.76 99.24
CA LEU A 993 68.77 -2.51 98.20
C LEU A 993 68.22 -2.25 96.78
N PHE A 994 69.01 -2.59 95.75
CA PHE A 994 68.95 -2.00 94.40
C PHE A 994 69.25 -3.03 93.29
N SER A 995 68.38 -3.14 92.28
CA SER A 995 68.62 -3.61 90.88
C SER A 995 67.28 -3.65 90.13
N GLY A 996 67.12 -3.41 88.82
CA GLY A 996 68.07 -3.16 87.73
C GLY A 996 68.12 -4.36 86.75
N ALA A 997 67.76 -4.28 85.47
CA ALA A 997 67.30 -3.17 84.60
C ALA A 997 66.27 -3.73 83.55
N ALA A 998 65.93 -3.21 82.35
CA ALA A 998 66.48 -2.17 81.46
C ALA A 998 65.44 -1.72 80.36
N LEU A 999 65.88 -0.87 79.40
CA LEU A 999 65.46 -0.69 77.98
C LEU A 999 63.98 -0.98 77.59
N GLY A 1000 63.16 -0.04 77.07
CA GLY A 1000 63.35 1.36 76.60
C GLY A 1000 61.99 1.93 76.08
N LEU A 1001 61.84 2.76 75.02
CA LEU A 1001 62.81 3.48 74.16
C LEU A 1001 62.15 4.61 73.30
N ILE A 1002 62.28 5.90 73.70
CA ILE A 1002 62.27 7.14 72.86
C ILE A 1002 60.97 7.58 72.11
N GLY A 1003 60.60 8.88 72.22
CA GLY A 1003 59.69 9.62 71.31
C GLY A 1003 58.46 10.26 72.00
N VAL A 1004 58.31 11.57 72.33
CA VAL A 1004 58.87 12.87 71.87
C VAL A 1004 58.36 13.28 70.47
N SER A 1005 57.61 14.39 70.25
CA SER A 1005 56.99 15.39 71.17
C SER A 1005 56.04 16.38 70.43
N VAL A 1006 55.55 17.39 71.17
CA VAL A 1006 55.10 18.75 70.73
C VAL A 1006 53.66 18.96 70.21
N ARG A 1007 53.00 19.98 70.79
CA ARG A 1007 51.72 20.60 70.39
C ARG A 1007 51.91 21.60 69.24
N LEU A 1008 50.83 21.97 68.54
CA LEU A 1008 50.63 23.38 68.14
C LEU A 1008 49.13 23.78 68.12
N ARG A 1009 48.81 24.98 67.64
CA ARG A 1009 47.61 25.77 68.05
C ARG A 1009 46.82 26.39 66.89
N LYS A 1010 45.49 26.21 66.96
CA LYS A 1010 44.45 27.27 66.84
C LYS A 1010 44.20 27.90 65.44
N LEU A 1011 43.01 28.52 65.31
CA LEU A 1011 42.44 29.27 64.17
C LEU A 1011 41.92 28.40 63.00
N SER A 1012 40.84 28.75 62.29
CA SER A 1012 39.73 29.69 62.58
C SER A 1012 38.59 29.57 61.54
N ARG A 1013 37.36 29.97 61.94
CA ARG A 1013 36.29 30.71 61.19
C ARG A 1013 36.30 30.79 59.64
N PRO A 1014 35.12 31.02 58.98
CA PRO A 1014 33.72 30.79 59.43
C PRO A 1014 32.73 30.34 58.32
N GLU A 1015 31.45 30.23 58.69
CA GLU A 1015 30.24 30.67 57.92
C GLU A 1015 29.82 30.04 56.57
N ASN A 1016 28.58 29.52 56.61
CA ASN A 1016 27.40 29.90 55.79
C ASN A 1016 26.86 28.98 54.67
N LEU A 1017 25.52 28.93 54.66
CA LEU A 1017 24.58 28.71 53.54
C LEU A 1017 24.63 27.39 52.74
N GLY A 1018 23.73 26.46 53.12
CA GLY A 1018 22.43 26.39 52.44
C GLY A 1018 22.15 25.20 51.51
N ARG A 1019 21.00 24.55 51.77
CA ARG A 1019 20.47 23.31 51.17
C ARG A 1019 21.17 22.02 51.61
#